data_AF-A0A7T5R1N3-F1
#
_entry.id   AF-A0A7T5R1N3-F1
#
_cell.length_a   1.000
_cell.length_b   1.000
_cell.length_c   1.000
_cell.angle_alpha   90.00
_cell.angle_beta   90.00
_cell.angle_gamma   90.00
#
_symmetry.space_group_name_H-M   'P 1'
#
loop_
_entity.id
_entity.type
_entity.pdbx_description
1 polymer ?
#
loop_
_entity_poly.entity_id
_entity_poly.type
_entity_poly.pdbx_seq_one_letter_code
_entity_poly.pdbx_strand_id
1 'polypeptide(L)'
;MSSELKRDIVESLRPLPYAREVQAWLVDFIAAATIKKKPPEDYIRNLERPSATFVDSRDINEAVDIIHTIYARKGYLPPWELEDELIRAYNPDIPETALQKTLEFSATEKARDPLTGYYQKPQVPLVMGLAALYKEAQQQPVSVIEIDFSNMRGTNEHNEKILHTADPGKPESDIRDEAMALTDRYALLVAASIMKAAQDRVLDSREPAVQLMPLRTGGDEIRVVVVNLDPAEASRLMPAIHDSIEAVTATLGLHDHPHAKRPLDNFSNGFGAAGTVFPLRADGRFDETIAEADKAIGDFKVELGRIRAENSPFAALKPDQFNLDEIYRDQGVAQRFLQELNRRLEEETGKLNLQAVTPPAFPTIEEIVHKNRPDHIPDRPELQTMILNEFRCRLDEAGIQLTPAQEKILRIKVLKFPQSDPSSGALIGRDFPAMAGMAMQVVADINQRTGQQAALWTIGTSFHNLAGLNETLGHGHSNLVLRYQAQDIIKESLHKIGVDRRHFQIAHMGNGDFYTIVQPVILDDAGKVRTVTAKDIDKACLEIEQRLEKFNKTSIKSFLTRYGIQGADDLPPSFSLMANPRDARMPGLRVSLSAKSYIADPSIDTHHNRQGGAVMRFITEHLSDMASTNKARWAKEAAQVFDPHPQIPFARG
;
A
#
# COMPACT_ATOMS: atom_id res chain seq x y z
N MET A 1 2.30 -29.56 -5.33
CA MET A 1 2.09 -28.84 -4.05
C MET A 1 0.66 -28.29 -3.85
N SER A 2 -0.38 -28.71 -4.60
CA SER A 2 -1.71 -28.06 -4.56
C SER A 2 -2.79 -28.76 -3.69
N SER A 3 -2.47 -29.82 -2.95
CA SER A 3 -3.46 -30.57 -2.15
C SER A 3 -3.49 -30.18 -0.66
N GLU A 4 -2.37 -29.74 -0.07
CA GLU A 4 -2.33 -29.32 1.34
C GLU A 4 -2.92 -27.93 1.57
N LEU A 5 -2.71 -26.96 0.66
CA LEU A 5 -3.32 -25.63 0.77
C LEU A 5 -4.85 -25.63 0.71
N LYS A 6 -5.47 -26.68 0.14
CA LYS A 6 -6.92 -26.78 -0.04
C LYS A 6 -7.68 -27.13 1.25
N ARG A 7 -7.01 -27.68 2.27
CA ARG A 7 -7.63 -28.06 3.55
C ARG A 7 -7.76 -26.92 4.57
N ASP A 8 -7.12 -25.78 4.31
CA ASP A 8 -7.05 -24.66 5.26
C ASP A 8 -8.26 -23.70 5.15
N ILE A 9 -9.15 -23.90 4.18
CA ILE A 9 -10.29 -23.02 3.90
C ILE A 9 -11.59 -23.81 4.00
N VAL A 10 -12.55 -23.28 4.76
CA VAL A 10 -13.91 -23.83 4.86
C VAL A 10 -14.52 -23.97 3.46
N GLU A 11 -15.13 -25.14 3.19
CA GLU A 11 -15.62 -25.52 1.85
C GLU A 11 -16.50 -24.43 1.20
N SER A 12 -17.39 -23.82 1.98
CA SER A 12 -18.31 -22.76 1.54
C SER A 12 -17.62 -21.49 1.05
N LEU A 13 -16.39 -21.22 1.51
CA LEU A 13 -15.61 -20.04 1.15
C LEU A 13 -14.56 -20.33 0.08
N ARG A 14 -14.13 -21.59 -0.06
CA ARG A 14 -13.05 -22.00 -0.98
C ARG A 14 -13.15 -21.44 -2.41
N PRO A 15 -14.33 -21.38 -3.05
CA PRO A 15 -14.40 -20.88 -4.43
C PRO A 15 -14.23 -19.35 -4.53
N LEU A 16 -14.31 -18.60 -3.43
CA LEU A 16 -14.24 -17.14 -3.43
C LEU A 16 -12.83 -16.62 -3.78
N PRO A 17 -12.72 -15.50 -4.50
CA PRO A 17 -11.49 -14.72 -4.53
C PRO A 17 -11.16 -14.26 -3.12
N TYR A 18 -9.89 -14.31 -2.73
CA TYR A 18 -9.44 -13.91 -1.39
C TYR A 18 -10.17 -14.63 -0.24
N ALA A 19 -10.52 -15.91 -0.44
CA ALA A 19 -11.22 -16.73 0.55
C ALA A 19 -10.51 -16.79 1.91
N ARG A 20 -9.18 -16.71 1.93
CA ARG A 20 -8.38 -16.71 3.17
C ARG A 20 -8.60 -15.45 3.98
N GLU A 21 -8.66 -14.30 3.31
CA GLU A 21 -8.87 -13.01 3.93
C GLU A 21 -10.30 -12.89 4.46
N VAL A 22 -11.30 -13.38 3.71
CA VAL A 22 -12.68 -13.48 4.17
C VAL A 22 -12.78 -14.40 5.40
N GLN A 23 -12.17 -15.59 5.35
CA GLN A 23 -12.16 -16.53 6.48
C GLN A 23 -11.47 -15.93 7.70
N ALA A 24 -10.31 -15.29 7.53
CA ALA A 24 -9.58 -14.66 8.63
C ALA A 24 -10.41 -13.56 9.29
N TRP A 25 -11.08 -12.73 8.48
CA TRP A 25 -11.99 -11.70 8.98
C TRP A 25 -13.17 -12.31 9.76
N LEU A 26 -13.81 -13.36 9.24
CA LEU A 26 -14.90 -14.06 9.93
C LEU A 26 -14.43 -14.70 11.25
N VAL A 27 -13.26 -15.34 11.26
CA VAL A 27 -12.68 -15.92 12.47
C VAL A 27 -12.47 -14.87 13.54
N ASP A 28 -11.91 -13.72 13.17
CA ASP A 28 -11.67 -12.61 14.10
C ASP A 28 -12.99 -12.00 14.60
N PHE A 29 -13.96 -11.83 13.71
CA PHE A 29 -15.31 -11.36 14.05
C PHE A 29 -16.00 -12.31 15.04
N ILE A 30 -16.09 -13.60 14.73
CA ILE A 30 -16.79 -14.59 15.55
C ILE A 30 -16.11 -14.76 16.91
N ALA A 31 -14.77 -14.75 16.96
CA ALA A 31 -14.04 -14.81 18.22
C ALA A 31 -14.33 -13.60 19.12
N ALA A 32 -14.66 -12.44 18.54
CA ALA A 32 -15.08 -11.27 19.28
C ALA A 32 -16.57 -11.29 19.67
N ALA A 33 -17.43 -11.76 18.76
CA ALA A 33 -18.88 -11.79 18.93
C ALA A 33 -19.37 -12.91 19.89
N THR A 34 -18.58 -13.98 20.05
CA THR A 34 -18.96 -15.17 20.83
C THR A 34 -18.05 -15.39 22.04
N ILE A 35 -18.30 -16.43 22.83
CA ILE A 35 -17.39 -16.86 23.90
C ILE A 35 -16.14 -17.59 23.39
N LYS A 36 -16.11 -17.97 22.12
CA LYS A 36 -15.02 -18.74 21.52
C LYS A 36 -13.77 -17.88 21.33
N LYS A 37 -12.63 -18.56 21.25
CA LYS A 37 -11.30 -17.96 21.02
C LYS A 37 -10.90 -18.09 19.57
N LYS A 38 -10.03 -17.18 19.12
CA LYS A 38 -9.33 -17.35 17.85
C LYS A 38 -8.51 -18.65 17.88
N PRO A 39 -8.67 -19.55 16.91
CA PRO A 39 -7.86 -20.75 16.81
C PRO A 39 -6.38 -20.41 16.62
N PRO A 40 -5.44 -21.18 17.22
CA PRO A 40 -4.02 -21.06 16.90
C PRO A 40 -3.77 -21.39 15.42
N GLU A 41 -2.65 -20.93 14.84
CA GLU A 41 -2.36 -21.10 13.40
C GLU A 41 -2.49 -22.55 12.92
N ASP A 42 -2.04 -23.52 13.70
CA ASP A 42 -2.15 -24.94 13.36
C ASP A 42 -3.59 -25.47 13.34
N TYR A 43 -4.50 -24.82 14.09
CA TYR A 43 -5.92 -25.17 14.14
C TYR A 43 -6.73 -24.46 13.06
N ILE A 44 -6.30 -23.26 12.62
CA ILE A 44 -6.86 -22.58 11.44
C ILE A 44 -6.74 -23.47 10.19
N ARG A 45 -5.71 -24.31 10.13
CA ARG A 45 -5.52 -25.30 9.04
C ARG A 45 -6.50 -26.47 9.07
N ASN A 46 -7.30 -26.61 10.13
CA ASN A 46 -8.26 -27.70 10.28
C ASN A 46 -9.52 -27.28 11.06
N LEU A 47 -10.21 -26.25 10.55
CA LEU A 47 -11.47 -25.74 11.12
C LEU A 47 -12.64 -26.72 11.00
N GLU A 48 -12.49 -27.81 10.25
CA GLU A 48 -13.50 -28.87 10.16
C GLU A 48 -13.64 -29.66 11.46
N ARG A 49 -12.66 -29.58 12.36
CA ARG A 49 -12.76 -30.19 13.69
C ARG A 49 -13.70 -29.37 14.58
N PRO A 50 -14.82 -29.95 15.07
CA PRO A 50 -15.69 -29.27 16.01
C PRO A 50 -14.94 -28.84 17.27
N SER A 51 -15.19 -27.62 17.73
CA SER A 51 -14.60 -27.05 18.94
C SER A 51 -15.64 -26.35 19.78
N ALA A 52 -15.60 -26.59 21.09
CA ALA A 52 -16.32 -25.75 22.05
C ALA A 52 -15.51 -24.50 22.44
N THR A 53 -14.19 -24.52 22.23
CA THR A 53 -13.27 -23.48 22.70
C THR A 53 -12.87 -22.50 21.60
N PHE A 54 -12.65 -23.00 20.40
CA PHE A 54 -12.16 -22.22 19.28
C PHE A 54 -13.25 -22.03 18.21
N VAL A 55 -13.11 -20.98 17.40
CA VAL A 55 -13.92 -20.84 16.18
C VAL A 55 -13.66 -22.05 15.28
N ASP A 56 -14.73 -22.66 14.77
CA ASP A 56 -14.71 -23.79 13.85
C ASP A 56 -15.59 -23.50 12.61
N SER A 57 -15.60 -24.44 11.66
CA SER A 57 -16.34 -24.33 10.40
C SER A 57 -17.85 -24.12 10.56
N ARG A 58 -18.46 -24.61 11.65
CA ARG A 58 -19.90 -24.42 11.89
C ARG A 58 -20.20 -22.97 12.24
N ASP A 59 -19.36 -22.36 13.07
CA ASP A 59 -19.52 -20.95 13.43
C ASP A 59 -19.35 -20.05 12.19
N ILE A 60 -18.39 -20.39 11.32
CA ILE A 60 -18.15 -19.68 10.06
C ILE A 60 -19.35 -19.80 9.13
N ASN A 61 -19.90 -21.00 8.98
CA ASN A 61 -21.09 -21.22 8.13
C ASN A 61 -22.31 -20.48 8.69
N GLU A 62 -22.52 -20.46 10.01
CA GLU A 62 -23.58 -19.67 10.64
C GLU A 62 -23.43 -18.17 10.34
N ALA A 63 -22.21 -17.63 10.46
CA ALA A 63 -21.97 -16.23 10.10
C ALA A 63 -22.22 -15.96 8.61
N VAL A 64 -21.85 -16.88 7.71
CA VAL A 64 -22.14 -16.79 6.28
C VAL A 64 -23.66 -16.78 6.01
N ASP A 65 -24.43 -17.62 6.70
CA ASP A 65 -25.89 -17.64 6.58
C ASP A 65 -26.53 -16.32 7.05
N ILE A 66 -25.99 -15.70 8.11
CA ILE A 66 -26.40 -14.37 8.56
C ILE A 66 -26.05 -13.31 7.50
N ILE A 67 -24.85 -13.36 6.90
CA ILE A 67 -24.45 -12.46 5.81
C ILE A 67 -25.40 -12.60 4.62
N HIS A 68 -25.77 -13.82 4.23
CA HIS A 68 -26.74 -14.06 3.16
C HIS A 68 -28.09 -13.40 3.47
N THR A 69 -28.55 -13.50 4.71
CA THR A 69 -29.80 -12.88 5.17
C THR A 69 -29.71 -11.34 5.13
N ILE A 70 -28.57 -10.77 5.54
CA ILE A 70 -28.33 -9.33 5.48
C ILE A 70 -28.34 -8.85 4.03
N TYR A 71 -27.63 -9.54 3.13
CA TYR A 71 -27.56 -9.21 1.71
C TYR A 71 -28.91 -9.31 1.01
N ALA A 72 -29.73 -10.30 1.34
CA ALA A 72 -31.09 -10.42 0.80
C ALA A 72 -31.98 -9.23 1.18
N ARG A 73 -31.73 -8.62 2.34
CA ARG A 73 -32.50 -7.48 2.85
C ARG A 73 -31.96 -6.13 2.41
N LYS A 74 -30.64 -5.96 2.36
CA LYS A 74 -29.97 -4.66 2.24
C LYS A 74 -29.18 -4.48 0.94
N GLY A 75 -29.10 -5.53 0.12
CA GLY A 75 -28.16 -5.56 -1.00
C GLY A 75 -26.71 -5.71 -0.51
N TYR A 76 -25.76 -5.49 -1.42
CA TYR A 76 -24.35 -5.53 -1.08
C TYR A 76 -24.00 -4.41 -0.10
N LEU A 77 -23.21 -4.77 0.91
CA LEU A 77 -22.63 -3.85 1.88
C LEU A 77 -21.11 -4.02 1.86
N PRO A 78 -20.34 -2.92 1.83
CA PRO A 78 -18.89 -2.99 1.99
C PRO A 78 -18.51 -3.51 3.39
N PRO A 79 -17.25 -3.95 3.60
CA PRO A 79 -16.84 -4.65 4.82
C PRO A 79 -17.23 -3.94 6.12
N TRP A 80 -17.04 -2.62 6.21
CA TRP A 80 -17.32 -1.84 7.42
C TRP A 80 -18.82 -1.68 7.71
N GLU A 81 -19.69 -1.67 6.68
CA GLU A 81 -21.15 -1.62 6.85
C GLU A 81 -21.72 -3.02 7.13
N LEU A 82 -21.17 -4.05 6.49
CA LEU A 82 -21.54 -5.43 6.77
C LEU A 82 -21.17 -5.81 8.21
N GLU A 83 -20.01 -5.37 8.69
CA GLU A 83 -19.59 -5.59 10.08
C GLU A 83 -20.57 -4.97 11.08
N ASP A 84 -21.10 -3.77 10.80
CA ASP A 84 -22.12 -3.14 11.63
C ASP A 84 -23.41 -3.97 11.70
N GLU A 85 -23.85 -4.50 10.56
CA GLU A 85 -25.02 -5.38 10.51
C GLU A 85 -24.79 -6.70 11.23
N LEU A 86 -23.58 -7.27 11.14
CA LEU A 86 -23.23 -8.47 11.88
C LEU A 86 -23.16 -8.21 13.39
N ILE A 87 -22.62 -7.07 13.82
CA ILE A 87 -22.64 -6.67 15.23
C ILE A 87 -24.09 -6.60 15.73
N ARG A 88 -24.99 -5.98 14.96
CA ARG A 88 -26.42 -5.92 15.30
C ARG A 88 -27.08 -7.31 15.32
N ALA A 89 -26.66 -8.23 14.45
CA ALA A 89 -27.19 -9.59 14.41
C ALA A 89 -26.76 -10.42 15.63
N TYR A 90 -25.48 -10.34 16.02
CA TYR A 90 -24.93 -11.08 17.17
C TYR A 90 -25.19 -10.41 18.52
N ASN A 91 -25.48 -9.10 18.53
CA ASN A 91 -25.77 -8.34 19.74
C ASN A 91 -26.94 -7.35 19.51
N PRO A 92 -28.20 -7.83 19.47
CA PRO A 92 -29.36 -7.00 19.10
C PRO A 92 -29.61 -5.81 20.03
N ASP A 93 -29.19 -5.90 21.29
CA ASP A 93 -29.37 -4.86 22.30
C ASP A 93 -28.21 -3.86 22.36
N ILE A 94 -27.30 -3.88 21.38
CA ILE A 94 -26.17 -2.95 21.35
C ILE A 94 -26.65 -1.50 21.16
N PRO A 95 -26.22 -0.54 22.00
CA PRO A 95 -26.63 0.85 21.82
C PRO A 95 -26.10 1.40 20.49
N GLU A 96 -26.98 1.92 19.63
CA GLU A 96 -26.57 2.51 18.33
C GLU A 96 -25.59 3.67 18.54
N THR A 97 -25.74 4.44 19.62
CA THR A 97 -24.78 5.49 20.01
C THR A 97 -23.38 4.92 20.28
N ALA A 98 -23.26 3.73 20.85
CA ALA A 98 -21.97 3.07 21.06
C ALA A 98 -21.32 2.66 19.73
N LEU A 99 -22.13 2.14 18.80
CA LEU A 99 -21.66 1.77 17.48
C LEU A 99 -21.19 3.00 16.68
N GLN A 100 -21.96 4.10 16.74
CA GLN A 100 -21.54 5.38 16.16
C GLN A 100 -20.24 5.91 16.79
N LYS A 101 -20.05 5.73 18.11
CA LYS A 101 -18.79 6.10 18.78
C LYS A 101 -17.58 5.33 18.26
N THR A 102 -17.74 4.10 17.77
CA THR A 102 -16.62 3.38 17.14
C THR A 102 -16.14 4.02 15.84
N LEU A 103 -16.94 4.87 15.19
CA LEU A 103 -16.52 5.60 13.99
C LEU A 103 -15.40 6.61 14.31
N GLU A 104 -15.32 7.08 15.56
CA GLU A 104 -14.23 7.93 16.07
C GLU A 104 -12.87 7.21 16.07
N PHE A 105 -12.86 5.88 15.93
CA PHE A 105 -11.64 5.05 15.96
C PHE A 105 -11.41 4.25 14.67
N SER A 106 -12.49 3.91 13.93
CA SER A 106 -12.45 3.16 12.68
C SER A 106 -12.27 4.03 11.42
N ALA A 107 -12.04 5.33 11.62
CA ALA A 107 -11.50 6.32 10.68
C ALA A 107 -10.69 5.78 9.49
N THR A 108 -9.71 4.93 9.81
CA THR A 108 -8.69 4.41 8.91
C THR A 108 -9.25 3.36 7.95
N GLU A 109 -10.40 2.74 8.28
CA GLU A 109 -11.13 1.84 7.38
C GLU A 109 -11.86 2.59 6.28
N LYS A 110 -12.21 3.87 6.50
CA LYS A 110 -12.78 4.73 5.46
C LYS A 110 -11.76 5.67 4.86
N ALA A 111 -10.51 5.62 5.33
CA ALA A 111 -9.45 6.47 4.84
C ALA A 111 -9.26 6.22 3.35
N ARG A 112 -9.38 7.30 2.59
CA ARG A 112 -9.10 7.30 1.16
C ARG A 112 -7.60 7.34 0.95
N ASP A 113 -7.17 6.74 -0.14
CA ASP A 113 -5.84 6.87 -0.67
C ASP A 113 -5.63 8.32 -1.11
N PRO A 114 -4.55 9.01 -0.67
CA PRO A 114 -4.35 10.42 -1.00
C PRO A 114 -4.03 10.66 -2.47
N LEU A 115 -3.49 9.66 -3.19
CA LEU A 115 -3.18 9.78 -4.62
C LEU A 115 -4.43 9.75 -5.49
N THR A 116 -5.40 8.90 -5.15
CA THR A 116 -6.53 8.59 -6.04
C THR A 116 -7.89 8.97 -5.45
N GLY A 117 -7.97 9.24 -4.15
CA GLY A 117 -9.24 9.38 -3.43
C GLY A 117 -10.00 8.06 -3.25
N TYR A 118 -9.43 6.92 -3.69
CA TYR A 118 -10.08 5.62 -3.65
C TYR A 118 -9.89 4.89 -2.31
N TYR A 119 -10.58 3.78 -2.10
CA TYR A 119 -10.28 2.91 -0.96
C TYR A 119 -8.89 2.26 -1.12
N GLN A 120 -8.18 2.07 -0.01
CA GLN A 120 -6.77 1.69 -0.06
C GLN A 120 -6.53 0.19 -0.30
N LYS A 121 -5.32 -0.14 -0.79
CA LYS A 121 -4.88 -1.51 -1.12
C LYS A 121 -5.18 -2.58 -0.06
N PRO A 122 -5.01 -2.34 1.26
CA PRO A 122 -5.33 -3.35 2.27
C PRO A 122 -6.79 -3.80 2.29
N GLN A 123 -7.71 -3.01 1.71
CA GLN A 123 -9.14 -3.30 1.69
C GLN A 123 -9.55 -4.17 0.49
N VAL A 124 -8.71 -4.23 -0.55
CA VAL A 124 -9.00 -4.93 -1.80
C VAL A 124 -9.42 -6.38 -1.57
N PRO A 125 -8.67 -7.21 -0.80
CA PRO A 125 -9.02 -8.62 -0.65
C PRO A 125 -10.42 -8.81 -0.05
N LEU A 126 -10.74 -8.06 1.00
CA LEU A 126 -11.99 -8.22 1.73
C LEU A 126 -13.19 -7.66 0.95
N VAL A 127 -13.04 -6.50 0.29
CA VAL A 127 -14.09 -5.94 -0.58
C VAL A 127 -14.40 -6.90 -1.72
N MET A 128 -13.39 -7.44 -2.40
CA MET A 128 -13.59 -8.37 -3.52
C MET A 128 -14.16 -9.71 -3.05
N GLY A 129 -13.63 -10.30 -1.97
CA GLY A 129 -14.12 -11.57 -1.46
C GLY A 129 -15.58 -11.50 -1.00
N LEU A 130 -15.97 -10.41 -0.31
CA LEU A 130 -17.36 -10.20 0.13
C LEU A 130 -18.31 -9.87 -1.01
N ALA A 131 -17.84 -9.18 -2.07
CA ALA A 131 -18.63 -8.93 -3.27
C ALA A 131 -18.87 -10.24 -4.06
N ALA A 132 -17.89 -11.14 -4.09
CA ALA A 132 -18.07 -12.47 -4.68
C ALA A 132 -19.05 -13.32 -3.86
N LEU A 133 -18.99 -13.25 -2.52
CA LEU A 133 -19.96 -13.90 -1.65
C LEU A 133 -21.38 -13.35 -1.88
N TYR A 134 -21.53 -12.03 -2.05
CA TYR A 134 -22.81 -11.42 -2.42
C TYR A 134 -23.35 -11.95 -3.74
N LYS A 135 -22.50 -12.04 -4.77
CA LYS A 135 -22.85 -12.62 -6.07
C LYS A 135 -23.38 -14.04 -5.93
N GLU A 136 -22.67 -14.90 -5.20
CA GLU A 136 -23.10 -16.29 -4.94
C GLU A 136 -24.44 -16.32 -4.20
N ALA A 137 -24.57 -15.55 -3.13
CA ALA A 137 -25.74 -15.55 -2.26
C ALA A 137 -27.02 -15.04 -2.95
N GLN A 138 -26.90 -13.97 -3.74
CA GLN A 138 -28.04 -13.27 -4.32
C GLN A 138 -28.24 -13.57 -5.81
N GLN A 139 -27.33 -14.34 -6.42
CA GLN A 139 -27.30 -14.57 -7.87
C GLN A 139 -27.29 -13.27 -8.69
N GLN A 140 -26.76 -12.20 -8.10
CA GLN A 140 -26.64 -10.88 -8.71
C GLN A 140 -25.28 -10.73 -9.38
N PRO A 141 -25.19 -10.08 -10.55
CA PRO A 141 -23.93 -9.94 -11.25
C PRO A 141 -22.99 -8.99 -10.50
N VAL A 142 -21.70 -9.35 -10.45
CA VAL A 142 -20.62 -8.48 -9.99
C VAL A 142 -19.51 -8.53 -11.01
N SER A 143 -19.11 -7.34 -11.44
CA SER A 143 -18.04 -7.12 -12.41
C SER A 143 -16.92 -6.30 -11.78
N VAL A 144 -15.74 -6.36 -12.36
CA VAL A 144 -14.59 -5.55 -11.95
C VAL A 144 -14.08 -4.81 -13.17
N ILE A 145 -13.92 -3.50 -13.02
CA ILE A 145 -13.17 -2.66 -13.96
C ILE A 145 -11.74 -2.59 -13.43
N GLU A 146 -10.77 -3.14 -14.16
CA GLU A 146 -9.34 -3.02 -13.88
C GLU A 146 -8.77 -1.88 -14.71
N ILE A 147 -8.00 -0.98 -14.10
CA ILE A 147 -7.37 0.14 -14.80
C ILE A 147 -5.92 0.29 -14.32
N ASP A 148 -5.01 0.52 -15.25
CA ASP A 148 -3.59 0.71 -15.01
C ASP A 148 -3.12 2.02 -15.66
N PHE A 149 -2.53 2.89 -14.83
CA PHE A 149 -1.94 4.16 -15.26
C PHE A 149 -0.73 3.93 -16.17
N SER A 150 -0.71 4.62 -17.29
CA SER A 150 0.40 4.58 -18.24
C SER A 150 1.48 5.59 -17.88
N ASN A 151 2.76 5.20 -18.00
CA ASN A 151 3.92 6.09 -17.96
C ASN A 151 4.06 7.00 -16.72
N MET A 152 3.60 6.60 -15.53
CA MET A 152 3.74 7.42 -14.31
C MET A 152 5.18 7.91 -14.09
N ARG A 153 6.15 7.01 -14.20
CA ARG A 153 7.57 7.36 -14.05
C ARG A 153 8.04 8.37 -15.10
N GLY A 154 7.69 8.18 -16.37
CA GLY A 154 8.07 9.14 -17.41
C GLY A 154 7.39 10.48 -17.23
N THR A 155 6.23 10.51 -16.57
CA THR A 155 5.51 11.74 -16.19
C THR A 155 6.23 12.49 -15.08
N ASN A 156 6.77 11.79 -14.07
CA ASN A 156 7.68 12.40 -13.09
C ASN A 156 8.91 13.01 -13.79
N GLU A 157 9.60 12.22 -14.63
CA GLU A 157 10.78 12.67 -15.38
C GLU A 157 10.46 13.85 -16.34
N HIS A 158 9.24 13.90 -16.88
CA HIS A 158 8.74 15.02 -17.69
C HIS A 158 8.55 16.28 -16.85
N ASN A 159 7.83 16.19 -15.74
CA ASN A 159 7.61 17.31 -14.82
C ASN A 159 8.93 17.84 -14.25
N GLU A 160 9.86 16.95 -13.88
CA GLU A 160 11.21 17.33 -13.40
C GLU A 160 11.95 18.19 -14.44
N LYS A 161 11.92 17.80 -15.72
CA LYS A 161 12.55 18.58 -16.81
C LYS A 161 11.91 19.95 -17.00
N ILE A 162 10.58 20.03 -16.93
CA ILE A 162 9.86 21.30 -17.05
C ILE A 162 10.24 22.22 -15.90
N LEU A 163 10.18 21.72 -14.66
CA LEU A 163 10.50 22.47 -13.45
C LEU A 163 11.96 22.93 -13.43
N HIS A 164 12.89 22.05 -13.81
CA HIS A 164 14.30 22.41 -13.95
C HIS A 164 14.52 23.50 -15.01
N THR A 165 13.77 23.48 -16.11
CA THR A 165 13.88 24.52 -17.15
C THR A 165 13.25 25.83 -16.68
N ALA A 166 12.13 25.78 -15.98
CA ALA A 166 11.41 26.95 -15.47
C ALA A 166 12.15 27.64 -14.31
N ASP A 167 12.83 26.88 -13.46
CA ASP A 167 13.62 27.38 -12.34
C ASP A 167 14.94 26.60 -12.17
N PRO A 168 15.97 26.93 -12.97
CA PRO A 168 17.28 26.27 -12.91
C PRO A 168 18.03 26.47 -11.58
N GLY A 169 17.58 27.43 -10.74
CA GLY A 169 18.17 27.70 -9.44
C GLY A 169 17.56 26.88 -8.30
N LYS A 170 16.45 26.18 -8.55
CA LYS A 170 15.75 25.39 -7.55
C LYS A 170 16.52 24.12 -7.18
N PRO A 171 16.59 23.74 -5.89
CA PRO A 171 17.21 22.49 -5.47
C PRO A 171 16.60 21.27 -6.17
N GLU A 172 17.44 20.29 -6.54
CA GLU A 172 17.00 19.09 -7.27
C GLU A 172 15.99 18.24 -6.47
N SER A 173 16.12 18.21 -5.13
CA SER A 173 15.15 17.59 -4.23
C SER A 173 13.76 18.22 -4.36
N ASP A 174 13.70 19.55 -4.33
CA ASP A 174 12.44 20.30 -4.36
C ASP A 174 11.77 20.16 -5.73
N ILE A 175 12.57 20.14 -6.81
CA ILE A 175 12.10 19.86 -8.18
C ILE A 175 11.47 18.46 -8.23
N ARG A 176 12.13 17.44 -7.67
CA ARG A 176 11.66 16.06 -7.68
C ARG A 176 10.35 15.92 -6.90
N ASP A 177 10.24 16.53 -5.73
CA ASP A 177 9.04 16.48 -4.91
C ASP A 177 7.86 17.18 -5.58
N GLU A 178 8.08 18.35 -6.17
CA GLU A 178 7.04 19.07 -6.90
C GLU A 178 6.63 18.31 -8.17
N ALA A 179 7.58 17.68 -8.88
CA ALA A 179 7.29 16.85 -10.04
C ALA A 179 6.42 15.63 -9.69
N MET A 180 6.72 14.97 -8.57
CA MET A 180 5.91 13.87 -8.04
C MET A 180 4.53 14.36 -7.60
N ALA A 181 4.45 15.49 -6.89
CA ALA A 181 3.18 16.07 -6.47
C ALA A 181 2.28 16.47 -7.66
N LEU A 182 2.87 16.95 -8.77
CA LEU A 182 2.13 17.21 -10.01
C LEU A 182 1.58 15.91 -10.61
N THR A 183 2.41 14.86 -10.74
CA THR A 183 1.94 13.56 -11.22
C THR A 183 0.85 12.98 -10.32
N ASP A 184 0.95 13.17 -9.01
CA ASP A 184 -0.05 12.72 -8.06
C ASP A 184 -1.39 13.44 -8.27
N ARG A 185 -1.36 14.75 -8.54
CA ARG A 185 -2.55 15.52 -8.91
C ARG A 185 -3.16 15.04 -10.23
N TYR A 186 -2.34 14.65 -11.22
CA TYR A 186 -2.84 14.08 -12.47
C TYR A 186 -3.56 12.76 -12.23
N ALA A 187 -2.95 11.85 -11.44
CA ALA A 187 -3.54 10.56 -11.10
C ALA A 187 -4.88 10.73 -10.35
N LEU A 188 -4.96 11.71 -9.42
CA LEU A 188 -6.19 12.05 -8.72
C LEU A 188 -7.30 12.49 -9.67
N LEU A 189 -7.01 13.39 -10.61
CA LEU A 189 -7.97 13.85 -11.61
C LEU A 189 -8.42 12.74 -12.53
N VAL A 190 -7.50 11.89 -12.99
CA VAL A 190 -7.83 10.74 -13.84
C VAL A 190 -8.73 9.76 -13.08
N ALA A 191 -8.39 9.41 -11.84
CA ALA A 191 -9.23 8.56 -10.99
C ALA A 191 -10.64 9.15 -10.78
N ALA A 192 -10.73 10.43 -10.46
CA ALA A 192 -12.01 11.12 -10.31
C ALA A 192 -12.84 11.12 -11.60
N SER A 193 -12.20 11.33 -12.75
CA SER A 193 -12.84 11.30 -14.06
C SER A 193 -13.40 9.91 -14.42
N ILE A 194 -12.70 8.84 -14.04
CA ILE A 194 -13.15 7.45 -14.21
C ILE A 194 -14.45 7.23 -13.44
N MET A 195 -14.48 7.60 -12.16
CA MET A 195 -15.67 7.44 -11.33
C MET A 195 -16.84 8.26 -11.85
N LYS A 196 -16.59 9.51 -12.24
CA LYS A 196 -17.63 10.37 -12.82
C LYS A 196 -18.19 9.77 -14.11
N ALA A 197 -17.35 9.34 -15.04
CA ALA A 197 -17.77 8.75 -16.30
C ALA A 197 -18.57 7.45 -16.09
N ALA A 198 -18.17 6.61 -15.12
CA ALA A 198 -18.91 5.42 -14.75
C ALA A 198 -20.28 5.78 -14.14
N GLN A 199 -20.32 6.71 -13.18
CA GLN A 199 -21.54 7.16 -12.52
C GLN A 199 -22.55 7.79 -13.48
N ASP A 200 -22.10 8.69 -14.35
CA ASP A 200 -22.97 9.38 -15.33
C ASP A 200 -23.65 8.42 -16.32
N ARG A 201 -23.11 7.20 -16.49
CA ARG A 201 -23.63 6.15 -17.39
C ARG A 201 -24.41 5.06 -16.68
N VAL A 202 -24.26 4.98 -15.37
CA VAL A 202 -24.98 4.08 -14.49
C VAL A 202 -26.37 4.69 -14.22
N LEU A 203 -27.43 3.98 -14.60
CA LEU A 203 -28.80 4.46 -14.41
C LEU A 203 -29.25 4.24 -12.96
N ASP A 204 -29.58 5.32 -12.25
CA ASP A 204 -30.07 5.32 -10.86
C ASP A 204 -31.44 4.65 -10.67
N SER A 205 -32.17 4.32 -11.74
CA SER A 205 -33.56 3.83 -11.66
C SER A 205 -33.73 2.32 -11.56
N ARG A 206 -32.64 1.55 -11.38
CA ARG A 206 -32.69 0.08 -11.34
C ARG A 206 -32.76 -0.46 -9.90
N GLU A 207 -33.42 -1.59 -9.72
CA GLU A 207 -33.54 -2.28 -8.43
C GLU A 207 -32.99 -3.71 -8.55
N PRO A 208 -31.91 -4.07 -7.82
CA PRO A 208 -31.11 -3.20 -6.95
C PRO A 208 -30.18 -2.24 -7.72
N ALA A 209 -29.93 -1.06 -7.13
CA ALA A 209 -29.07 -0.03 -7.71
C ALA A 209 -27.64 -0.52 -8.04
N VAL A 210 -26.96 0.12 -9.00
CA VAL A 210 -25.51 -0.09 -9.19
C VAL A 210 -24.78 0.49 -7.99
N GLN A 211 -23.83 -0.26 -7.47
CA GLN A 211 -22.83 0.28 -6.57
C GLN A 211 -21.46 0.22 -7.23
N LEU A 212 -20.71 1.31 -7.13
CA LEU A 212 -19.34 1.43 -7.63
C LEU A 212 -18.41 1.57 -6.44
N MET A 213 -17.51 0.61 -6.29
CA MET A 213 -16.55 0.55 -5.17
C MET A 213 -15.13 0.75 -5.69
N PRO A 214 -14.62 2.00 -5.68
CA PRO A 214 -13.30 2.32 -6.19
C PRO A 214 -12.21 1.93 -5.19
N LEU A 215 -11.20 1.20 -5.65
CA LEU A 215 -10.10 0.63 -4.89
C LEU A 215 -8.76 0.95 -5.58
N ARG A 216 -7.73 1.30 -4.81
CA ARG A 216 -6.35 1.32 -5.30
C ARG A 216 -5.70 -0.02 -5.01
N THR A 217 -5.15 -0.69 -6.03
CA THR A 217 -4.58 -2.05 -5.90
C THR A 217 -3.07 -2.06 -5.98
N GLY A 218 -2.47 -1.06 -6.62
CA GLY A 218 -1.03 -0.96 -6.84
C GLY A 218 -0.51 0.46 -6.74
N GLY A 219 0.73 0.64 -7.20
CA GLY A 219 1.32 1.97 -7.37
C GLY A 219 0.57 2.73 -8.46
N ASP A 220 0.42 2.07 -9.61
CA ASP A 220 -0.18 2.49 -10.87
C ASP A 220 -1.53 1.81 -11.18
N GLU A 221 -1.97 0.85 -10.37
CA GLU A 221 -3.20 0.07 -10.62
C GLU A 221 -4.36 0.51 -9.70
N ILE A 222 -5.55 0.61 -10.28
CA ILE A 222 -6.82 0.84 -9.60
C ILE A 222 -7.90 -0.14 -10.11
N ARG A 223 -8.87 -0.43 -9.25
CA ARG A 223 -10.04 -1.27 -9.55
C ARG A 223 -11.33 -0.56 -9.19
N VAL A 224 -12.39 -0.84 -9.92
CA VAL A 224 -13.76 -0.51 -9.50
C VAL A 224 -14.55 -1.81 -9.45
N VAL A 225 -14.96 -2.23 -8.26
CA VAL A 225 -15.92 -3.33 -8.12
C VAL A 225 -17.30 -2.77 -8.42
N VAL A 226 -17.96 -3.32 -9.44
CA VAL A 226 -19.26 -2.89 -9.94
C VAL A 226 -20.30 -3.95 -9.57
N VAL A 227 -21.17 -3.61 -8.63
CA VAL A 227 -22.19 -4.52 -8.10
C VAL A 227 -23.51 -4.34 -8.83
N ASN A 228 -24.20 -5.46 -9.07
CA ASN A 228 -25.46 -5.59 -9.80
C ASN A 228 -25.35 -5.27 -11.31
N LEU A 229 -24.15 -5.23 -11.89
CA LEU A 229 -23.93 -5.03 -13.32
C LEU A 229 -23.12 -6.20 -13.89
N ASP A 230 -23.60 -6.81 -14.97
CA ASP A 230 -22.89 -7.91 -15.61
C ASP A 230 -21.68 -7.40 -16.43
N PRO A 231 -20.72 -8.28 -16.78
CA PRO A 231 -19.50 -7.84 -17.44
C PRO A 231 -19.74 -7.22 -18.80
N ALA A 232 -20.72 -7.71 -19.57
CA ALA A 232 -21.00 -7.17 -20.90
C ALA A 232 -21.60 -5.77 -20.83
N GLU A 233 -22.45 -5.51 -19.84
CA GLU A 233 -22.98 -4.17 -19.57
C GLU A 233 -21.90 -3.25 -18.99
N ALA A 234 -21.10 -3.73 -18.04
CA ALA A 234 -19.98 -2.99 -17.48
C ALA A 234 -18.94 -2.63 -18.56
N SER A 235 -18.67 -3.51 -19.54
CA SER A 235 -17.82 -3.21 -20.69
C SER A 235 -18.33 -2.03 -21.53
N ARG A 236 -19.63 -1.74 -21.53
CA ARG A 236 -20.18 -0.56 -22.24
C ARG A 236 -19.84 0.76 -21.57
N LEU A 237 -19.39 0.73 -20.31
CA LEU A 237 -18.87 1.91 -19.62
C LEU A 237 -17.47 2.30 -20.11
N MET A 238 -16.69 1.32 -20.59
CA MET A 238 -15.27 1.51 -20.91
C MET A 238 -14.99 2.58 -21.95
N PRO A 239 -15.73 2.69 -23.08
CA PRO A 239 -15.50 3.77 -24.02
C PRO A 239 -15.65 5.16 -23.38
N ALA A 240 -16.69 5.38 -22.57
CA ALA A 240 -16.88 6.66 -21.89
C ALA A 240 -15.80 6.93 -20.82
N ILE A 241 -15.34 5.89 -20.13
CA ILE A 241 -14.24 5.97 -19.17
C ILE A 241 -12.93 6.33 -19.88
N HIS A 242 -12.58 5.63 -20.96
CA HIS A 242 -11.38 5.91 -21.76
C HIS A 242 -11.44 7.30 -22.38
N ASP A 243 -12.57 7.71 -22.95
CA ASP A 243 -12.75 9.06 -23.50
C ASP A 243 -12.55 10.13 -22.41
N SER A 244 -13.06 9.90 -21.20
CA SER A 244 -12.88 10.82 -20.08
C SER A 244 -11.42 10.92 -19.64
N ILE A 245 -10.72 9.78 -19.53
CA ILE A 245 -9.28 9.74 -19.21
C ILE A 245 -8.48 10.51 -20.27
N GLU A 246 -8.74 10.24 -21.55
CA GLU A 246 -8.03 10.86 -22.66
C GLU A 246 -8.33 12.35 -22.76
N ALA A 247 -9.57 12.79 -22.53
CA ALA A 247 -9.94 14.20 -22.52
C ALA A 247 -9.22 14.99 -21.42
N VAL A 248 -9.17 14.45 -20.19
CA VAL A 248 -8.47 15.09 -19.07
C VAL A 248 -6.97 15.16 -19.36
N THR A 249 -6.36 14.06 -19.77
CA THR A 249 -4.91 14.02 -20.05
C THR A 249 -4.50 14.86 -21.26
N ALA A 250 -5.34 14.96 -22.30
CA ALA A 250 -5.14 15.87 -23.42
C ALA A 250 -5.22 17.33 -22.98
N THR A 251 -6.23 17.68 -22.18
CA THR A 251 -6.43 19.04 -21.64
C THR A 251 -5.20 19.52 -20.87
N LEU A 252 -4.56 18.62 -20.12
CA LEU A 252 -3.34 18.88 -19.36
C LEU A 252 -2.05 18.80 -20.19
N GLY A 253 -2.13 18.47 -21.49
CA GLY A 253 -0.96 18.39 -22.37
C GLY A 253 -0.05 17.18 -22.10
N LEU A 254 -0.59 16.09 -21.54
CA LEU A 254 0.20 14.96 -21.05
C LEU A 254 0.35 13.82 -22.06
N HIS A 255 0.02 13.99 -23.33
CA HIS A 255 -0.01 12.89 -24.31
C HIS A 255 1.33 12.59 -24.98
N ASP A 256 2.27 13.55 -24.97
CA ASP A 256 3.36 13.54 -25.94
C ASP A 256 4.75 13.29 -25.33
N HIS A 257 4.87 13.24 -23.99
CA HIS A 257 6.18 13.05 -23.37
C HIS A 257 6.68 11.60 -23.47
N PRO A 258 8.01 11.38 -23.59
CA PRO A 258 8.57 10.04 -23.80
C PRO A 258 8.22 9.02 -22.71
N HIS A 259 8.06 7.75 -23.11
CA HIS A 259 7.88 6.65 -22.16
C HIS A 259 9.19 6.25 -21.45
N ALA A 260 9.20 6.22 -20.12
CA ALA A 260 10.43 5.95 -19.36
C ALA A 260 11.06 4.57 -19.66
N LYS A 261 10.25 3.53 -19.90
CA LYS A 261 10.74 2.17 -20.21
C LYS A 261 10.90 1.91 -21.71
N ARG A 262 10.31 2.77 -22.56
CA ARG A 262 10.23 2.56 -24.02
C ARG A 262 10.39 3.90 -24.76
N PRO A 263 11.51 4.63 -24.55
CA PRO A 263 11.64 6.01 -25.03
C PRO A 263 11.70 6.16 -26.56
N LEU A 264 11.86 5.06 -27.28
CA LEU A 264 11.89 5.03 -28.76
C LEU A 264 10.55 4.58 -29.38
N ASP A 265 9.59 4.18 -28.55
CA ASP A 265 8.27 3.76 -29.00
C ASP A 265 7.28 4.90 -28.80
N ASN A 266 7.03 5.67 -29.87
CA ASN A 266 6.14 6.82 -29.83
C ASN A 266 4.69 6.45 -29.47
N PHE A 267 4.27 5.19 -29.65
CA PHE A 267 2.94 4.74 -29.24
C PHE A 267 2.85 4.53 -27.73
N SER A 268 3.96 4.41 -27.01
CA SER A 268 3.96 4.32 -25.55
C SER A 268 3.97 5.70 -24.87
N ASN A 269 4.04 6.80 -25.62
CA ASN A 269 4.21 8.14 -25.06
C ASN A 269 2.97 8.65 -24.30
N GLY A 270 3.24 9.58 -23.39
CA GLY A 270 2.24 10.27 -22.60
C GLY A 270 1.76 9.54 -21.36
N PHE A 271 1.08 10.27 -20.51
CA PHE A 271 0.32 9.80 -19.37
C PHE A 271 -1.12 9.46 -19.80
N GLY A 272 -1.75 8.56 -19.07
CA GLY A 272 -3.09 8.07 -19.37
C GLY A 272 -3.42 6.90 -18.48
N ALA A 273 -4.48 6.18 -18.81
CA ALA A 273 -4.79 4.90 -18.21
C ALA A 273 -5.57 4.04 -19.19
N ALA A 274 -5.31 2.74 -19.18
CA ALA A 274 -6.07 1.77 -19.94
C ALA A 274 -6.76 0.82 -18.98
N GLY A 275 -7.86 0.23 -19.40
CA GLY A 275 -8.63 -0.64 -18.54
C GLY A 275 -9.44 -1.66 -19.29
N THR A 276 -9.91 -2.65 -18.55
CA THR A 276 -10.75 -3.74 -19.05
C THR A 276 -11.77 -4.13 -17.99
N VAL A 277 -12.72 -4.97 -18.39
CA VAL A 277 -13.76 -5.50 -17.50
C VAL A 277 -13.69 -7.01 -17.45
N PHE A 278 -13.83 -7.57 -16.26
CA PHE A 278 -13.94 -9.01 -16.08
C PHE A 278 -15.01 -9.37 -15.03
N PRO A 279 -15.63 -10.57 -15.12
CA PRO A 279 -16.54 -11.05 -14.08
C PRO A 279 -15.78 -11.36 -12.79
N LEU A 280 -16.33 -10.96 -11.65
CA LEU A 280 -15.86 -11.49 -10.37
C LEU A 280 -16.38 -12.93 -10.22
N ARG A 281 -15.50 -13.93 -10.33
CA ARG A 281 -15.89 -15.36 -10.31
C ARG A 281 -15.61 -15.98 -8.94
N ALA A 282 -16.58 -16.72 -8.43
CA ALA A 282 -16.43 -17.60 -7.27
C ALA A 282 -16.26 -19.05 -7.78
N ASP A 283 -15.17 -19.32 -8.50
CA ASP A 283 -14.86 -20.65 -9.04
C ASP A 283 -13.40 -21.08 -8.76
N GLY A 284 -12.70 -20.34 -7.89
CA GLY A 284 -11.30 -20.58 -7.56
C GLY A 284 -10.30 -20.28 -8.68
N ARG A 285 -10.71 -19.66 -9.79
CA ARG A 285 -9.84 -19.29 -10.93
C ARG A 285 -9.58 -17.78 -11.04
N PHE A 286 -9.59 -17.10 -9.89
CA PHE A 286 -9.42 -15.65 -9.85
C PHE A 286 -8.05 -15.20 -10.41
N ASP A 287 -6.97 -15.91 -10.07
CA ASP A 287 -5.61 -15.58 -10.57
C ASP A 287 -5.51 -15.63 -12.10
N GLU A 288 -6.19 -16.59 -12.74
CA GLU A 288 -6.24 -16.69 -14.21
C GLU A 288 -7.02 -15.52 -14.81
N THR A 289 -8.10 -15.09 -14.15
CA THR A 289 -8.92 -13.95 -14.59
C THR A 289 -8.12 -12.64 -14.54
N ILE A 290 -7.29 -12.45 -13.51
CA ILE A 290 -6.39 -11.29 -13.41
C ILE A 290 -5.32 -11.32 -14.51
N ALA A 291 -4.70 -12.48 -14.76
CA ALA A 291 -3.70 -12.59 -15.82
C ALA A 291 -4.27 -12.29 -17.22
N GLU A 292 -5.52 -12.68 -17.49
CA GLU A 292 -6.24 -12.33 -18.73
C GLU A 292 -6.52 -10.83 -18.80
N ALA A 293 -6.91 -10.21 -17.68
CA ALA A 293 -7.17 -8.77 -17.60
C ALA A 293 -5.89 -7.95 -17.86
N ASP A 294 -4.77 -8.31 -17.23
CA ASP A 294 -3.47 -7.66 -17.41
C ASP A 294 -3.03 -7.68 -18.89
N LYS A 295 -3.21 -8.83 -19.55
CA LYS A 295 -2.93 -8.95 -20.99
C LYS A 295 -3.81 -8.01 -21.82
N ALA A 296 -5.12 -7.99 -21.55
CA ALA A 296 -6.05 -7.12 -22.28
C ALA A 296 -5.72 -5.64 -22.09
N ILE A 297 -5.36 -5.22 -20.87
CA ILE A 297 -4.90 -3.86 -20.59
C ILE A 297 -3.64 -3.52 -21.37
N GLY A 298 -2.68 -4.43 -21.43
CA GLY A 298 -1.47 -4.28 -22.23
C GLY A 298 -1.78 -4.05 -23.71
N ASP A 299 -2.70 -4.82 -24.28
CA ASP A 299 -3.15 -4.68 -25.67
C ASP A 299 -3.85 -3.32 -25.90
N PHE A 300 -4.71 -2.88 -24.96
CA PHE A 300 -5.37 -1.56 -25.02
C PHE A 300 -4.40 -0.38 -24.91
N LYS A 301 -3.34 -0.48 -24.10
CA LYS A 301 -2.31 0.59 -24.00
C LYS A 301 -1.66 0.85 -25.36
N VAL A 302 -1.38 -0.20 -26.13
CA VAL A 302 -0.82 -0.08 -27.48
C VAL A 302 -1.81 0.60 -28.44
N GLU A 303 -3.09 0.22 -28.36
CA GLU A 303 -4.12 0.81 -29.22
C GLU A 303 -4.37 2.30 -28.91
N LEU A 304 -4.44 2.69 -27.63
CA LEU A 304 -4.53 4.10 -27.23
C LEU A 304 -3.34 4.90 -27.76
N GLY A 305 -2.14 4.33 -27.68
CA GLY A 305 -0.93 4.86 -28.28
C GLY A 305 -1.06 5.16 -29.77
N ARG A 306 -1.62 4.21 -30.51
CA ARG A 306 -1.88 4.34 -31.94
C ARG A 306 -2.91 5.43 -32.25
N ILE A 307 -4.02 5.48 -31.50
CA ILE A 307 -5.06 6.51 -31.63
C ILE A 307 -4.47 7.91 -31.43
N ARG A 308 -3.62 8.08 -30.40
CA ARG A 308 -2.95 9.35 -30.11
C ARG A 308 -2.05 9.81 -31.26
N ALA A 309 -1.30 8.89 -31.86
CA ALA A 309 -0.33 9.18 -32.91
C ALA A 309 -0.96 9.43 -34.29
N GLU A 310 -2.05 8.74 -34.63
CA GLU A 310 -2.61 8.74 -35.98
C GLU A 310 -3.70 9.80 -36.20
N ASN A 311 -4.65 9.93 -35.26
CA ASN A 311 -5.77 10.87 -35.39
C ASN A 311 -6.54 11.01 -34.06
N SER A 312 -5.91 11.61 -33.05
CA SER A 312 -6.54 11.75 -31.73
C SER A 312 -7.79 12.64 -31.83
N PRO A 313 -9.00 12.15 -31.45
CA PRO A 313 -10.19 13.00 -31.39
C PRO A 313 -10.07 14.09 -30.30
N PHE A 314 -9.08 13.96 -29.41
CA PHE A 314 -8.78 14.89 -28.33
C PHE A 314 -7.65 15.87 -28.68
N ALA A 315 -7.11 15.85 -29.91
CA ALA A 315 -6.02 16.73 -30.33
C ALA A 315 -6.36 18.21 -30.08
N ALA A 316 -7.60 18.64 -30.34
CA ALA A 316 -8.06 20.01 -30.14
C ALA A 316 -8.16 20.45 -28.65
N LEU A 317 -8.06 19.52 -27.70
CA LEU A 317 -8.03 19.85 -26.27
C LEU A 317 -6.61 20.18 -25.78
N LYS A 318 -5.59 19.76 -26.54
CA LYS A 318 -4.19 19.99 -26.20
C LYS A 318 -3.88 21.49 -26.18
N PRO A 319 -2.92 21.92 -25.35
CA PRO A 319 -2.48 23.30 -25.37
C PRO A 319 -1.57 23.54 -26.59
N ASP A 320 -2.17 23.81 -27.75
CA ASP A 320 -1.53 23.93 -29.08
C ASP A 320 -0.44 25.01 -29.20
N GLN A 321 -0.35 25.89 -28.22
CA GLN A 321 0.59 27.02 -28.20
C GLN A 321 1.98 26.65 -27.65
N PHE A 322 2.21 25.42 -27.21
CA PHE A 322 3.50 25.00 -26.65
C PHE A 322 4.08 23.80 -27.40
N ASN A 323 5.35 23.93 -27.80
CA ASN A 323 6.14 22.83 -28.33
C ASN A 323 7.00 22.20 -27.22
N LEU A 324 6.99 20.87 -27.12
CA LEU A 324 7.72 20.16 -26.07
C LEU A 324 9.24 20.44 -26.08
N ASP A 325 9.86 20.56 -27.24
CA ASP A 325 11.28 20.88 -27.36
C ASP A 325 11.59 22.32 -26.88
N GLU A 326 10.65 23.25 -27.06
CA GLU A 326 10.77 24.62 -26.56
C GLU A 326 10.57 24.68 -25.05
N ILE A 327 9.59 23.95 -24.52
CA ILE A 327 9.36 23.84 -23.06
C ILE A 327 10.62 23.35 -22.34
N TYR A 328 11.39 22.43 -22.93
CA TYR A 328 12.60 21.88 -22.30
C TYR A 328 13.86 22.74 -22.48
N ARG A 329 13.81 23.83 -23.25
CA ARG A 329 15.00 24.63 -23.58
C ARG A 329 14.86 26.11 -23.21
N ASP A 330 13.64 26.62 -23.19
CA ASP A 330 13.36 28.04 -22.92
C ASP A 330 12.64 28.19 -21.57
N GLN A 331 13.30 28.89 -20.65
CA GLN A 331 12.78 29.14 -19.31
C GLN A 331 11.44 29.87 -19.31
N GLY A 332 11.28 30.88 -20.18
CA GLY A 332 10.05 31.67 -20.27
C GLY A 332 8.88 30.86 -20.82
N VAL A 333 9.15 29.96 -21.79
CA VAL A 333 8.15 29.01 -22.30
C VAL A 333 7.74 28.02 -21.21
N ALA A 334 8.71 27.44 -20.49
CA ALA A 334 8.45 26.49 -19.40
C ALA A 334 7.60 27.10 -18.27
N GLN A 335 7.90 28.34 -17.86
CA GLN A 335 7.12 29.06 -16.85
C GLN A 335 5.68 29.31 -17.29
N ARG A 336 5.47 29.75 -18.54
CA ARG A 336 4.11 29.95 -19.09
C ARG A 336 3.35 28.62 -19.20
N PHE A 337 4.02 27.54 -19.56
CA PHE A 337 3.43 26.21 -19.59
C PHE A 337 2.97 25.77 -18.20
N LEU A 338 3.81 25.91 -17.16
CA LEU A 338 3.44 25.56 -15.78
C LEU A 338 2.27 26.40 -15.25
N GLN A 339 2.22 27.70 -15.58
CA GLN A 339 1.09 28.56 -15.20
C GLN A 339 -0.22 28.09 -15.86
N GLU A 340 -0.19 27.82 -17.16
CA GLU A 340 -1.35 27.32 -17.90
C GLU A 340 -1.79 25.94 -17.41
N LEU A 341 -0.83 25.03 -17.16
CA LEU A 341 -1.07 23.73 -16.58
C LEU A 341 -1.76 23.83 -15.21
N ASN A 342 -1.25 24.66 -14.31
CA ASN A 342 -1.86 24.85 -12.98
C ASN A 342 -3.28 25.41 -13.07
N ARG A 343 -3.52 26.40 -13.95
CA ARG A 343 -4.86 26.93 -14.21
C ARG A 343 -5.82 25.82 -14.66
N ARG A 344 -5.39 24.98 -15.61
CA ARG A 344 -6.20 23.86 -16.11
C ARG A 344 -6.43 22.78 -15.05
N LEU A 345 -5.43 22.48 -14.22
CA LEU A 345 -5.59 21.57 -13.09
C LEU A 345 -6.67 22.06 -12.13
N GLU A 346 -6.67 23.34 -11.78
CA GLU A 346 -7.69 23.94 -10.92
C GLU A 346 -9.09 23.88 -11.55
N GLU A 347 -9.19 24.18 -12.86
CA GLU A 347 -10.45 24.08 -13.60
C GLU A 347 -11.01 22.64 -13.63
N GLU A 348 -10.18 21.66 -13.94
CA GLU A 348 -10.60 20.24 -13.92
C GLU A 348 -10.94 19.76 -12.51
N THR A 349 -10.18 20.20 -11.50
CA THR A 349 -10.48 19.90 -10.08
C THR A 349 -11.87 20.45 -9.69
N GLY A 350 -12.17 21.68 -10.12
CA GLY A 350 -13.46 22.31 -9.90
C GLY A 350 -14.62 21.60 -10.62
N LYS A 351 -14.41 21.19 -11.89
CA LYS A 351 -15.41 20.43 -12.67
C LYS A 351 -15.76 19.09 -12.03
N LEU A 352 -14.78 18.43 -11.41
CA LEU A 352 -14.95 17.15 -10.75
C LEU A 352 -15.44 17.26 -9.29
N ASN A 353 -15.64 18.48 -8.78
CA ASN A 353 -16.08 18.77 -7.41
C ASN A 353 -15.24 18.00 -6.36
N LEU A 354 -13.93 17.94 -6.57
CA LEU A 354 -13.03 17.26 -5.66
C LEU A 354 -12.91 18.07 -4.37
N GLN A 355 -13.65 17.66 -3.35
CA GLN A 355 -13.44 18.17 -1.99
C GLN A 355 -12.15 17.59 -1.44
N ALA A 356 -11.35 18.42 -0.77
CA ALA A 356 -10.24 17.94 0.02
C ALA A 356 -10.76 16.91 1.02
N VAL A 357 -10.23 15.68 0.97
CA VAL A 357 -10.55 14.65 1.95
C VAL A 357 -10.02 15.14 3.29
N THR A 358 -10.89 15.76 4.07
CA THR A 358 -10.53 16.22 5.41
C THR A 358 -10.46 14.95 6.25
N PRO A 359 -9.27 14.52 6.72
CA PRO A 359 -9.21 13.41 7.65
C PRO A 359 -10.07 13.80 8.85
N PRO A 360 -11.03 12.94 9.26
CA PRO A 360 -11.95 13.39 10.29
C PRO A 360 -11.22 13.78 11.58
N ALA A 361 -11.83 14.69 12.33
CA ALA A 361 -11.29 15.19 13.59
C ALA A 361 -11.35 14.09 14.65
N PHE A 362 -10.32 13.23 14.65
CA PHE A 362 -10.13 12.16 15.62
C PHE A 362 -9.14 12.61 16.69
N PRO A 363 -9.23 12.10 17.93
CA PRO A 363 -8.05 12.10 18.76
C PRO A 363 -6.95 11.37 18.01
N THR A 364 -5.93 12.12 17.63
CA THR A 364 -4.79 11.55 16.91
C THR A 364 -4.09 10.53 17.83
N ILE A 365 -3.40 9.54 17.26
CA ILE A 365 -2.64 8.59 18.09
C ILE A 365 -1.58 9.34 18.89
N GLU A 366 -1.06 10.42 18.32
CA GLU A 366 -0.22 11.42 18.96
C GLU A 366 -0.86 11.99 20.23
N GLU A 367 -2.13 12.41 20.20
CA GLU A 367 -2.86 12.89 21.38
C GLU A 367 -3.05 11.81 22.44
N ILE A 368 -3.44 10.59 22.02
CA ILE A 368 -3.61 9.45 22.93
C ILE A 368 -2.28 9.17 23.64
N VAL A 369 -1.18 9.15 22.91
CA VAL A 369 0.15 8.92 23.48
C VAL A 369 0.61 10.08 24.35
N HIS A 370 0.37 11.33 23.96
CA HIS A 370 0.68 12.49 24.79
C HIS A 370 -0.05 12.47 26.14
N LYS A 371 -1.31 12.02 26.16
CA LYS A 371 -2.08 11.83 27.40
C LYS A 371 -1.49 10.74 28.30
N ASN A 372 -0.99 9.65 27.70
CA ASN A 372 -0.45 8.51 28.45
C ASN A 372 1.05 8.66 28.81
N ARG A 373 1.80 9.54 28.13
CA ARG A 373 3.23 9.84 28.33
C ARG A 373 4.13 8.60 28.51
N PRO A 374 4.08 7.62 27.59
CA PRO A 374 4.92 6.44 27.71
C PRO A 374 6.41 6.83 27.67
N ASP A 375 7.26 6.00 28.26
CA ASP A 375 8.72 6.13 28.27
C ASP A 375 9.38 5.47 27.05
N HIS A 376 8.58 4.88 26.17
CA HIS A 376 9.03 4.26 24.93
C HIS A 376 7.96 4.34 23.82
N ILE A 377 8.34 3.95 22.59
CA ILE A 377 7.42 3.85 21.46
C ILE A 377 6.50 2.65 21.73
N PRO A 378 5.20 2.85 22.01
CA PRO A 378 4.32 1.74 22.40
C PRO A 378 4.29 0.67 21.32
N ASP A 379 4.41 -0.59 21.74
CA ASP A 379 4.16 -1.70 20.84
C ASP A 379 2.66 -1.81 20.52
N ARG A 380 2.32 -2.73 19.61
CA ARG A 380 0.93 -2.90 19.18
C ARG A 380 -0.02 -3.23 20.36
N PRO A 381 0.26 -4.24 21.22
CA PRO A 381 -0.55 -4.49 22.42
C PRO A 381 -0.75 -3.28 23.34
N GLU A 382 0.32 -2.52 23.61
CA GLU A 382 0.26 -1.32 24.45
C GLU A 382 -0.62 -0.24 23.82
N LEU A 383 -0.42 0.03 22.53
CA LEU A 383 -1.21 1.02 21.81
C LEU A 383 -2.69 0.60 21.73
N GLN A 384 -2.98 -0.67 21.49
CA GLN A 384 -4.35 -1.19 21.53
C GLN A 384 -4.99 -0.98 22.90
N THR A 385 -4.23 -1.16 23.98
CA THR A 385 -4.71 -0.89 25.35
C THR A 385 -5.02 0.59 25.56
N MET A 386 -4.15 1.48 25.11
CA MET A 386 -4.36 2.94 25.20
C MET A 386 -5.58 3.38 24.40
N ILE A 387 -5.75 2.87 23.18
CA ILE A 387 -6.91 3.16 22.32
C ILE A 387 -8.20 2.66 22.97
N LEU A 388 -8.23 1.44 23.52
CA LEU A 388 -9.41 0.93 24.22
C LEU A 388 -9.76 1.75 25.47
N ASN A 389 -8.75 2.20 26.22
CA ASN A 389 -8.98 3.04 27.39
C ASN A 389 -9.56 4.40 26.99
N GLU A 390 -9.07 5.00 25.90
CA GLU A 390 -9.65 6.23 25.36
C GLU A 390 -11.08 5.99 24.87
N PHE A 391 -11.35 4.91 24.14
CA PHE A 391 -12.70 4.55 23.72
C PHE A 391 -13.66 4.40 24.91
N ARG A 392 -13.24 3.72 25.98
CA ARG A 392 -14.02 3.62 27.23
C ARG A 392 -14.29 4.98 27.85
N CYS A 393 -13.28 5.86 27.91
CA CYS A 393 -13.45 7.22 28.40
C CYS A 393 -14.52 7.98 27.60
N ARG A 394 -14.54 7.83 26.27
CA ARG A 394 -15.55 8.46 25.39
C ARG A 394 -16.96 7.89 25.60
N LEU A 395 -17.07 6.59 25.90
CA LEU A 395 -18.35 5.99 26.25
C LEU A 395 -18.84 6.51 27.60
N ASP A 396 -17.97 6.60 28.60
CA ASP A 396 -18.29 7.12 29.93
C ASP A 396 -18.71 8.60 29.87
N GLU A 397 -18.00 9.43 29.10
CA GLU A 397 -18.35 10.83 28.84
C GLU A 397 -19.73 10.97 28.17
N ALA A 398 -20.10 10.01 27.32
CA ALA A 398 -21.40 9.96 26.66
C ALA A 398 -22.49 9.29 27.52
N GLY A 399 -22.18 8.83 28.73
CA GLY A 399 -23.12 8.11 29.60
C GLY A 399 -23.54 6.75 29.07
N ILE A 400 -22.73 6.12 28.20
CA ILE A 400 -23.02 4.85 27.56
C ILE A 400 -22.41 3.72 28.38
N GLN A 401 -23.26 2.84 28.92
CA GLN A 401 -22.82 1.62 29.61
C GLN A 401 -22.92 0.41 28.68
N LEU A 402 -21.82 -0.36 28.59
CA LEU A 402 -21.77 -1.59 27.80
C LEU A 402 -21.60 -2.80 28.71
N THR A 403 -22.24 -3.92 28.32
CA THR A 403 -21.91 -5.22 28.89
C THR A 403 -20.51 -5.67 28.44
N PRO A 404 -19.85 -6.60 29.16
CA PRO A 404 -18.56 -7.14 28.71
C PRO A 404 -18.59 -7.75 27.31
N ALA A 405 -19.72 -8.35 26.90
CA ALA A 405 -19.89 -8.91 25.57
C ALA A 405 -19.99 -7.83 24.48
N GLN A 406 -20.76 -6.76 24.75
CA GLN A 406 -20.86 -5.60 23.86
C GLN A 406 -19.52 -4.87 23.72
N GLU A 407 -18.81 -4.69 24.83
CA GLU A 407 -17.48 -4.09 24.80
C GLU A 407 -16.53 -4.96 23.96
N LYS A 408 -16.53 -6.28 24.18
CA LYS A 408 -15.69 -7.25 23.46
C LYS A 408 -15.91 -7.19 21.95
N ILE A 409 -17.16 -7.20 21.49
CA ILE A 409 -17.46 -7.17 20.05
C ILE A 409 -17.08 -5.82 19.42
N LEU A 410 -17.30 -4.68 20.09
CA LEU A 410 -16.91 -3.37 19.56
C LEU A 410 -15.39 -3.18 19.43
N ARG A 411 -14.57 -3.97 20.15
CA ARG A 411 -13.11 -3.93 19.99
C ARG A 411 -12.65 -4.20 18.56
N ILE A 412 -13.39 -4.99 17.78
CA ILE A 412 -13.01 -5.28 16.39
C ILE A 412 -13.01 -4.03 15.53
N LYS A 413 -13.87 -3.05 15.83
CA LYS A 413 -13.93 -1.75 15.14
C LYS A 413 -12.85 -0.80 15.61
N VAL A 414 -12.57 -0.83 16.92
CA VAL A 414 -11.64 0.10 17.56
C VAL A 414 -10.18 -0.30 17.34
N LEU A 415 -9.87 -1.60 17.21
CA LEU A 415 -8.51 -2.14 17.19
C LEU A 415 -7.98 -2.56 15.81
N LYS A 416 -8.54 -2.03 14.72
CA LYS A 416 -8.03 -2.33 13.36
C LYS A 416 -6.71 -1.63 13.04
N PHE A 417 -6.24 -0.75 13.90
CA PHE A 417 -4.94 -0.07 13.84
C PHE A 417 -4.09 -0.42 15.08
N PRO A 418 -2.76 -0.50 14.97
CA PRO A 418 -1.97 -0.55 13.74
C PRO A 418 -1.97 -1.97 13.12
N GLN A 419 -1.81 -2.07 11.81
CA GLN A 419 -1.77 -3.34 11.07
C GLN A 419 -0.35 -3.74 10.71
N SER A 420 -0.10 -5.04 10.82
CA SER A 420 1.11 -5.65 10.32
C SER A 420 0.91 -6.07 8.87
N ASP A 421 1.90 -5.79 8.03
CA ASP A 421 2.00 -6.35 6.69
C ASP A 421 2.19 -7.88 6.82
N PRO A 422 1.29 -8.72 6.28
CA PRO A 422 1.38 -10.16 6.43
C PRO A 422 2.64 -10.74 5.78
N SER A 423 3.19 -10.07 4.76
CA SER A 423 4.41 -10.50 4.08
C SER A 423 5.65 -10.31 4.95
N SER A 424 5.84 -9.13 5.53
CA SER A 424 7.06 -8.81 6.28
C SER A 424 6.96 -8.97 7.81
N GLY A 425 5.74 -8.99 8.35
CA GLY A 425 5.47 -8.84 9.79
C GLY A 425 5.85 -7.47 10.36
N ALA A 426 6.28 -6.52 9.53
CA ALA A 426 6.44 -5.11 9.90
C ALA A 426 5.08 -4.39 9.85
N LEU A 427 5.01 -3.11 10.21
CA LEU A 427 3.80 -2.32 9.96
C LEU A 427 3.54 -2.15 8.47
N ILE A 428 2.28 -2.02 8.07
CA ILE A 428 1.97 -1.56 6.72
C ILE A 428 2.34 -0.08 6.56
N GLY A 429 2.83 0.31 5.38
CA GLY A 429 3.23 1.69 5.09
C GLY A 429 2.12 2.73 5.31
N ARG A 430 0.84 2.35 5.17
CA ARG A 430 -0.31 3.20 5.49
C ARG A 430 -0.26 3.74 6.92
N ASP A 431 0.09 2.87 7.87
CA ASP A 431 0.03 3.18 9.29
C ASP A 431 1.29 3.89 9.78
N PHE A 432 2.35 3.89 8.97
CA PHE A 432 3.64 4.48 9.33
C PHE A 432 3.57 5.98 9.66
N PRO A 433 2.90 6.86 8.90
CA PRO A 433 2.81 8.28 9.25
C PRO A 433 2.22 8.53 10.64
N ALA A 434 1.17 7.80 11.03
CA ALA A 434 0.61 7.95 12.37
C ALA A 434 1.58 7.45 13.45
N MET A 435 2.26 6.32 13.20
CA MET A 435 3.25 5.77 14.14
C MET A 435 4.52 6.63 14.25
N ALA A 436 4.92 7.30 13.17
CA ALA A 436 6.04 8.23 13.17
C ALA A 436 5.71 9.51 13.93
N GLY A 437 4.51 10.07 13.76
CA GLY A 437 4.04 11.21 14.57
C GLY A 437 3.96 10.84 16.05
N MET A 438 3.45 9.65 16.34
CA MET A 438 3.43 9.12 17.71
C MET A 438 4.82 9.03 18.32
N ALA A 439 5.79 8.45 17.60
CA ALA A 439 7.16 8.35 18.09
C ALA A 439 7.80 9.71 18.32
N MET A 440 7.53 10.70 17.45
CA MET A 440 7.97 12.08 17.68
C MET A 440 7.41 12.64 18.99
N GLN A 441 6.12 12.42 19.26
CA GLN A 441 5.49 12.87 20.50
C GLN A 441 6.11 12.19 21.74
N VAL A 442 6.38 10.88 21.69
CA VAL A 442 7.09 10.17 22.77
C VAL A 442 8.46 10.80 23.02
N VAL A 443 9.22 11.06 21.96
CA VAL A 443 10.56 11.66 22.07
C VAL A 443 10.50 13.07 22.64
N ALA A 444 9.51 13.87 22.23
CA ALA A 444 9.28 15.19 22.79
C ALA A 444 8.99 15.13 24.30
N ASP A 445 8.10 14.22 24.73
CA ASP A 445 7.74 14.04 26.14
C ASP A 445 8.93 13.52 26.98
N ILE A 446 9.77 12.64 26.44
CA ILE A 446 10.98 12.16 27.11
C ILE A 446 12.03 13.28 27.21
N ASN A 447 12.27 14.02 26.12
CA ASN A 447 13.18 15.17 26.12
C ASN A 447 12.75 16.21 27.17
N GLN A 448 11.45 16.52 27.25
CA GLN A 448 10.91 17.43 28.25
C GLN A 448 11.15 16.93 29.69
N ARG A 449 10.93 15.63 29.95
CA ARG A 449 11.13 15.03 31.29
C ARG A 449 12.60 14.92 31.70
N THR A 450 13.49 14.67 30.74
CA THR A 450 14.91 14.37 31.00
C THR A 450 15.85 15.55 30.79
N GLY A 451 15.35 16.67 30.23
CA GLY A 451 16.16 17.82 29.84
C GLY A 451 17.05 17.57 28.61
N GLN A 452 16.85 16.46 27.89
CA GLN A 452 17.58 16.16 26.66
C GLN A 452 16.99 16.93 25.47
N GLN A 453 17.78 17.06 24.41
CA GLN A 453 17.35 17.63 23.12
C GLN A 453 17.78 16.71 21.98
N ALA A 454 17.33 15.46 22.01
CA ALA A 454 17.69 14.49 20.99
C ALA A 454 16.60 14.36 19.92
N ALA A 455 17.03 14.30 18.67
CA ALA A 455 16.18 14.15 17.49
C ALA A 455 15.87 12.68 17.19
N LEU A 456 14.70 12.39 16.61
CA LEU A 456 14.32 11.03 16.23
C LEU A 456 15.31 10.47 15.19
N TRP A 457 15.76 9.23 15.37
CA TRP A 457 16.57 8.56 14.34
C TRP A 457 15.67 7.89 13.32
N THR A 458 16.03 8.03 12.05
CA THR A 458 15.32 7.38 10.94
C THR A 458 16.28 6.55 10.11
N ILE A 459 15.83 5.38 9.66
CA ILE A 459 16.56 4.48 8.77
C ILE A 459 15.63 4.05 7.64
N GLY A 460 15.95 4.47 6.42
CA GLY A 460 15.38 3.92 5.18
C GLY A 460 16.23 2.74 4.70
N THR A 461 15.59 1.62 4.40
CA THR A 461 16.23 0.40 3.87
C THR A 461 15.52 -0.04 2.60
N SER A 462 16.23 -0.15 1.49
CA SER A 462 15.67 -0.64 0.22
C SER A 462 16.37 -1.92 -0.21
N PHE A 463 15.65 -3.04 -0.27
CA PHE A 463 16.17 -4.29 -0.80
C PHE A 463 15.90 -4.42 -2.30
N HIS A 464 16.95 -4.64 -3.07
CA HIS A 464 16.89 -4.71 -4.53
C HIS A 464 16.84 -6.17 -5.02
N ASN A 465 16.39 -6.33 -6.27
CA ASN A 465 16.17 -7.61 -6.97
C ASN A 465 15.00 -8.46 -6.43
N LEU A 466 13.91 -7.82 -6.00
CA LEU A 466 12.66 -8.54 -5.71
C LEU A 466 12.03 -9.19 -6.94
N ALA A 467 12.27 -8.65 -8.14
CA ALA A 467 11.77 -9.28 -9.37
C ALA A 467 12.40 -10.66 -9.57
N GLY A 468 13.72 -10.78 -9.43
CA GLY A 468 14.40 -12.08 -9.47
C GLY A 468 13.96 -13.01 -8.35
N LEU A 469 13.65 -12.46 -7.17
CA LEU A 469 13.11 -13.23 -6.05
C LEU A 469 11.75 -13.84 -6.40
N ASN A 470 10.83 -13.04 -6.94
CA ASN A 470 9.51 -13.48 -7.36
C ASN A 470 9.59 -14.50 -8.50
N GLU A 471 10.47 -14.30 -9.49
CA GLU A 471 10.66 -15.26 -10.58
C GLU A 471 11.26 -16.59 -10.08
N THR A 472 12.17 -16.53 -9.11
CA THR A 472 12.86 -17.73 -8.60
C THR A 472 11.98 -18.52 -7.63
N LEU A 473 11.21 -17.84 -6.76
CA LEU A 473 10.52 -18.48 -5.64
C LEU A 473 8.99 -18.45 -5.74
N GLY A 474 8.44 -17.60 -6.61
CA GLY A 474 7.03 -17.21 -6.60
C GLY A 474 6.72 -16.20 -5.48
N HIS A 475 5.59 -15.50 -5.60
CA HIS A 475 5.16 -14.47 -4.64
C HIS A 475 5.02 -14.99 -3.20
N GLY A 476 4.45 -16.19 -3.03
CA GLY A 476 4.20 -16.78 -1.70
C GLY A 476 5.48 -17.00 -0.90
N HIS A 477 6.52 -17.57 -1.50
CA HIS A 477 7.80 -17.81 -0.82
C HIS A 477 8.67 -16.54 -0.73
N SER A 478 8.53 -15.62 -1.68
CA SER A 478 9.19 -14.31 -1.62
C SER A 478 8.75 -13.51 -0.39
N ASN A 479 7.51 -13.68 0.07
CA ASN A 479 7.05 -13.11 1.33
C ASN A 479 7.84 -13.62 2.55
N LEU A 480 8.27 -14.90 2.59
CA LEU A 480 9.13 -15.39 3.68
C LEU A 480 10.48 -14.68 3.72
N VAL A 481 11.03 -14.35 2.55
CA VAL A 481 12.28 -13.60 2.45
C VAL A 481 12.08 -12.15 2.89
N LEU A 482 10.97 -11.50 2.51
CA LEU A 482 10.60 -10.17 3.04
C LEU A 482 10.47 -10.18 4.56
N ARG A 483 9.87 -11.24 5.14
CA ARG A 483 9.78 -11.43 6.59
C ARG A 483 11.17 -11.54 7.23
N TYR A 484 12.05 -12.34 6.64
CA TYR A 484 13.43 -12.49 7.12
C TYR A 484 14.21 -11.17 7.03
N GLN A 485 14.04 -10.41 5.96
CA GLN A 485 14.64 -9.08 5.79
C GLN A 485 14.18 -8.10 6.88
N ALA A 486 12.89 -8.06 7.20
CA ALA A 486 12.39 -7.20 8.27
C ALA A 486 12.82 -7.68 9.67
N GLN A 487 12.62 -8.96 9.97
CA GLN A 487 12.72 -9.49 11.33
C GLN A 487 14.12 -9.98 11.71
N ASP A 488 14.86 -10.62 10.80
CA ASP A 488 16.17 -11.22 11.10
C ASP A 488 17.35 -10.35 10.62
N ILE A 489 17.11 -9.45 9.67
CA ILE A 489 18.12 -8.49 9.19
C ILE A 489 17.95 -7.15 9.90
N ILE A 490 16.89 -6.38 9.64
CA ILE A 490 16.76 -5.01 10.19
C ILE A 490 16.63 -5.02 11.71
N LYS A 491 15.62 -5.73 12.23
CA LYS A 491 15.30 -5.76 13.66
C LYS A 491 16.46 -6.31 14.51
N GLU A 492 17.03 -7.45 14.12
CA GLU A 492 18.14 -8.04 14.87
C GLU A 492 19.44 -7.23 14.77
N SER A 493 19.63 -6.40 13.73
CA SER A 493 20.73 -5.44 13.70
C SER A 493 20.60 -4.36 14.78
N LEU A 494 19.38 -3.87 15.01
CA LEU A 494 19.08 -2.91 16.09
C LEU A 494 19.23 -3.56 17.48
N HIS A 495 18.77 -4.80 17.65
CA HIS A 495 19.00 -5.54 18.89
C HIS A 495 20.50 -5.72 19.19
N LYS A 496 21.33 -5.97 18.17
CA LYS A 496 22.78 -6.17 18.35
C LYS A 496 23.51 -4.92 18.84
N ILE A 497 23.02 -3.72 18.52
CA ILE A 497 23.52 -2.46 19.08
C ILE A 497 22.84 -2.10 20.43
N GLY A 498 22.04 -3.03 20.97
CA GLY A 498 21.39 -2.91 22.27
C GLY A 498 20.13 -2.04 22.27
N VAL A 499 19.51 -1.75 21.13
CA VAL A 499 18.21 -1.06 21.10
C VAL A 499 17.12 -2.12 21.27
N ASP A 500 16.35 -2.06 22.35
CA ASP A 500 15.23 -2.98 22.58
C ASP A 500 14.10 -2.74 21.57
N ARG A 501 13.29 -3.78 21.31
CA ARG A 501 12.14 -3.73 20.39
C ARG A 501 11.13 -2.62 20.71
N ARG A 502 11.05 -2.17 21.96
CA ARG A 502 10.17 -1.07 22.41
C ARG A 502 10.67 0.32 22.00
N HIS A 503 11.91 0.42 21.51
CA HIS A 503 12.54 1.69 21.16
C HIS A 503 12.68 1.89 19.65
N PHE A 504 12.04 1.07 18.83
CA PHE A 504 11.95 1.29 17.40
C PHE A 504 10.70 0.69 16.79
N GLN A 505 10.33 1.19 15.61
CA GLN A 505 9.24 0.66 14.82
C GLN A 505 9.67 0.53 13.36
N ILE A 506 9.34 -0.59 12.73
CA ILE A 506 9.61 -0.88 11.31
C ILE A 506 8.28 -0.90 10.56
N ALA A 507 8.24 -0.28 9.38
CA ALA A 507 7.16 -0.38 8.41
C ALA A 507 7.68 -0.85 7.05
N HIS A 508 6.88 -1.64 6.35
CA HIS A 508 7.09 -2.05 4.97
C HIS A 508 6.29 -1.14 4.05
N MET A 509 6.99 -0.46 3.14
CA MET A 509 6.43 0.53 2.22
C MET A 509 6.05 -0.06 0.85
N GLY A 510 6.24 -1.38 0.68
CA GLY A 510 6.15 -2.05 -0.62
C GLY A 510 7.49 -2.05 -1.35
N ASN A 511 7.58 -2.82 -2.44
CA ASN A 511 8.76 -2.89 -3.31
C ASN A 511 10.11 -3.18 -2.62
N GLY A 512 10.10 -3.75 -1.40
CA GLY A 512 11.31 -4.07 -0.65
C GLY A 512 11.85 -2.90 0.17
N ASP A 513 11.08 -1.81 0.26
CA ASP A 513 11.43 -0.64 1.04
C ASP A 513 10.87 -0.76 2.47
N PHE A 514 11.72 -0.52 3.45
CA PHE A 514 11.41 -0.54 4.88
C PHE A 514 11.84 0.76 5.53
N TYR A 515 10.93 1.39 6.26
CA TYR A 515 11.21 2.58 7.04
C TYR A 515 11.23 2.23 8.52
N THR A 516 12.28 2.69 9.20
CA THR A 516 12.47 2.43 10.62
C THR A 516 12.66 3.74 11.35
N ILE A 517 11.95 3.90 12.46
CA ILE A 517 12.12 5.01 13.41
C ILE A 517 12.71 4.45 14.70
N VAL A 518 13.71 5.12 15.26
CA VAL A 518 14.44 4.69 16.46
C VAL A 518 14.41 5.83 17.48
N GLN A 519 13.95 5.49 18.69
CA GLN A 519 13.90 6.38 19.84
C GLN A 519 15.34 6.75 20.26
N PRO A 520 15.69 8.04 20.27
CA PRO A 520 17.05 8.49 20.54
C PRO A 520 17.39 8.51 22.03
N VAL A 521 16.41 8.69 22.91
CA VAL A 521 16.60 8.72 24.37
C VAL A 521 15.89 7.51 24.96
N ILE A 522 16.65 6.52 25.38
CA ILE A 522 16.18 5.28 26.00
C ILE A 522 16.25 5.45 27.51
N LEU A 523 15.16 5.14 28.20
CA LEU A 523 15.13 4.99 29.65
C LEU A 523 15.23 3.50 29.96
N ASP A 524 16.22 3.10 30.77
CA ASP A 524 16.25 1.73 31.30
C ASP A 524 15.27 1.54 32.45
N ASP A 525 15.09 0.31 32.92
CA ASP A 525 14.16 -0.03 34.00
C ASP A 525 14.48 0.68 35.34
N ALA A 526 15.68 1.27 35.49
CA ALA A 526 16.09 2.06 36.64
C ALA A 526 15.92 3.59 36.41
N GLY A 527 15.36 4.00 35.28
CA GLY A 527 15.18 5.40 34.87
C GLY A 527 16.47 6.06 34.38
N LYS A 528 17.54 5.31 34.15
CA LYS A 528 18.80 5.86 33.63
C LYS A 528 18.67 6.13 32.15
N VAL A 529 19.12 7.32 31.78
CA VAL A 529 19.11 7.80 30.39
C VAL A 529 20.29 7.20 29.61
N ARG A 530 19.98 6.56 28.48
CA ARG A 530 20.94 6.22 27.42
C ARG A 530 20.53 6.93 26.14
N THR A 531 21.47 7.63 25.52
CA THR A 531 21.26 8.24 24.20
C THR A 531 21.80 7.31 23.11
N VAL A 532 20.97 7.01 22.10
CA VAL A 532 21.40 6.35 20.86
C VAL A 532 22.16 7.37 20.01
N THR A 533 23.42 7.08 19.72
CA THR A 533 24.32 8.00 19.01
C THR A 533 24.36 7.71 17.51
N ALA A 534 24.89 8.64 16.71
CA ALA A 534 25.16 8.41 15.29
C ALA A 534 26.03 7.15 15.08
N LYS A 535 27.03 6.94 15.94
CA LYS A 535 27.91 5.76 15.91
C LYS A 535 27.16 4.45 16.14
N ASP A 536 26.09 4.46 16.94
CA ASP A 536 25.26 3.27 17.14
C ASP A 536 24.44 2.97 15.89
N ILE A 537 23.84 4.01 15.29
CA ILE A 537 23.10 3.89 14.04
C ILE A 537 24.00 3.41 12.89
N ASP A 538 25.23 3.95 12.77
CA ASP A 538 26.21 3.50 11.77
C ASP A 538 26.54 2.01 11.92
N LYS A 539 26.69 1.52 13.17
CA LYS A 539 26.88 0.10 13.45
C LYS A 539 25.67 -0.74 13.05
N ALA A 540 24.45 -0.25 13.27
CA ALA A 540 23.24 -0.96 12.84
C ALA A 540 23.18 -1.06 11.31
N CYS A 541 23.49 0.01 10.59
CA CYS A 541 23.58 0.00 9.13
C CYS A 541 24.62 -1.01 8.63
N LEU A 542 25.83 -1.01 9.21
CA LEU A 542 26.87 -1.98 8.88
C LEU A 542 26.43 -3.43 9.16
N GLU A 543 25.73 -3.66 10.27
CA GLU A 543 25.20 -4.98 10.61
C GLU A 543 24.12 -5.43 9.62
N ILE A 544 23.25 -4.52 9.13
CA ILE A 544 22.27 -4.82 8.08
C ILE A 544 22.97 -5.29 6.80
N GLU A 545 23.99 -4.57 6.35
CA GLU A 545 24.78 -4.94 5.18
C GLU A 545 25.45 -6.31 5.34
N GLN A 546 26.11 -6.54 6.48
CA GLN A 546 26.80 -7.81 6.78
C GLN A 546 25.82 -8.99 6.85
N ARG A 547 24.64 -8.79 7.46
CA ARG A 547 23.59 -9.81 7.52
C ARG A 547 23.03 -10.13 6.15
N LEU A 548 22.83 -9.13 5.29
CA LEU A 548 22.41 -9.39 3.91
C LEU A 548 23.50 -10.12 3.12
N GLU A 549 24.77 -9.77 3.29
CA GLU A 549 25.87 -10.45 2.62
C GLU A 549 25.94 -11.93 3.02
N LYS A 550 25.80 -12.22 4.32
CA LYS A 550 25.68 -13.59 4.82
C LYS A 550 24.44 -14.30 4.27
N PHE A 551 23.31 -13.59 4.19
CA PHE A 551 22.08 -14.15 3.64
C PHE A 551 22.21 -14.49 2.15
N ASN A 552 22.88 -13.64 1.36
CA ASN A 552 23.21 -13.91 -0.04
C ASN A 552 24.00 -15.21 -0.23
N LYS A 553 24.87 -15.54 0.72
CA LYS A 553 25.67 -16.79 0.72
C LYS A 553 24.87 -18.02 1.21
N THR A 554 23.66 -17.82 1.73
CA THR A 554 22.82 -18.90 2.25
C THR A 554 22.19 -19.66 1.08
N SER A 555 22.15 -20.99 1.19
CA SER A 555 21.47 -21.81 0.20
C SER A 555 19.97 -21.58 0.24
N ILE A 556 19.36 -21.32 -0.92
CA ILE A 556 17.92 -21.10 -1.05
C ILE A 556 17.15 -22.33 -0.55
N LYS A 557 17.58 -23.53 -0.96
CA LYS A 557 16.99 -24.80 -0.52
C LYS A 557 17.05 -24.95 1.01
N SER A 558 18.19 -24.67 1.62
CA SER A 558 18.34 -24.74 3.08
C SER A 558 17.48 -23.70 3.80
N PHE A 559 17.36 -22.49 3.25
CA PHE A 559 16.47 -21.46 3.77
C PHE A 559 15.02 -21.92 3.75
N LEU A 560 14.51 -22.38 2.59
CA LEU A 560 13.13 -22.87 2.46
C LEU A 560 12.84 -24.06 3.38
N THR A 561 13.80 -24.99 3.50
CA THR A 561 13.69 -26.15 4.39
C THR A 561 13.53 -25.75 5.86
N ARG A 562 14.22 -24.68 6.30
CA ARG A 562 14.08 -24.12 7.66
C ARG A 562 12.65 -23.65 7.95
N TYR A 563 11.89 -23.29 6.93
CA TYR A 563 10.48 -22.88 7.02
C TYR A 563 9.51 -24.00 6.61
N GLY A 564 9.97 -25.25 6.54
CA GLY A 564 9.12 -26.42 6.27
C GLY A 564 8.73 -26.61 4.80
N ILE A 565 9.36 -25.89 3.87
CA ILE A 565 9.09 -26.01 2.43
C ILE A 565 10.04 -27.03 1.80
N GLN A 566 9.48 -28.05 1.14
CA GLN A 566 10.21 -29.13 0.47
C GLN A 566 10.02 -29.09 -1.06
N GLY A 567 10.87 -29.80 -1.82
CA GLY A 567 10.70 -30.00 -3.27
C GLY A 567 11.29 -28.90 -4.18
N ALA A 568 12.32 -28.20 -3.72
CA ALA A 568 12.94 -27.07 -4.41
C ALA A 568 14.30 -27.45 -5.06
N ASP A 569 14.27 -28.42 -5.97
CA ASP A 569 15.50 -29.05 -6.50
C ASP A 569 16.14 -28.27 -7.68
N ASP A 570 15.37 -27.44 -8.39
CA ASP A 570 15.82 -26.64 -9.54
C ASP A 570 16.11 -25.16 -9.21
N LEU A 571 16.33 -24.83 -7.92
CA LEU A 571 16.62 -23.45 -7.51
C LEU A 571 18.12 -23.12 -7.60
N PRO A 572 18.48 -21.83 -7.81
CA PRO A 572 19.87 -21.40 -7.69
C PRO A 572 20.49 -21.84 -6.35
N PRO A 573 21.78 -22.23 -6.34
CA PRO A 573 22.43 -22.77 -5.13
C PRO A 573 22.36 -21.84 -3.93
N SER A 574 22.35 -20.52 -4.15
CA SER A 574 22.30 -19.47 -3.14
C SER A 574 21.59 -18.22 -3.66
N PHE A 575 21.17 -17.35 -2.75
CA PHE A 575 20.55 -16.07 -3.09
C PHE A 575 21.48 -15.17 -3.92
N SER A 576 22.80 -15.24 -3.76
CA SER A 576 23.76 -14.47 -4.54
C SER A 576 23.76 -14.79 -6.04
N LEU A 577 23.31 -15.99 -6.42
CA LEU A 577 23.26 -16.47 -7.80
C LEU A 577 21.88 -16.28 -8.45
N MET A 578 20.93 -15.71 -7.70
CA MET A 578 19.61 -15.41 -8.20
C MET A 578 19.70 -14.40 -9.35
N ALA A 579 19.13 -14.72 -10.50
CA ALA A 579 19.11 -13.81 -11.63
C ALA A 579 18.39 -12.50 -11.25
N ASN A 580 18.73 -11.41 -11.94
CA ASN A 580 17.98 -10.17 -11.85
C ASN A 580 17.43 -9.87 -13.24
N PRO A 581 16.12 -10.06 -13.46
CA PRO A 581 15.50 -9.89 -14.78
C PRO A 581 15.54 -8.44 -15.25
N ARG A 582 15.75 -7.48 -14.32
CA ARG A 582 15.83 -6.06 -14.64
C ARG A 582 17.25 -5.60 -14.93
N ASP A 583 18.26 -6.32 -14.44
CA ASP A 583 19.66 -6.06 -14.74
C ASP A 583 20.53 -7.29 -14.45
N ALA A 584 20.81 -8.07 -15.50
CA ALA A 584 21.60 -9.30 -15.39
C ALA A 584 23.01 -9.10 -14.80
N ARG A 585 23.52 -7.86 -14.79
CA ARG A 585 24.83 -7.50 -14.21
C ARG A 585 24.79 -7.44 -12.68
N MET A 586 23.61 -7.44 -12.09
CA MET A 586 23.41 -7.34 -10.64
C MET A 586 22.65 -8.55 -10.07
N PRO A 587 23.24 -9.77 -10.09
CA PRO A 587 22.61 -10.95 -9.53
C PRO A 587 22.59 -10.90 -7.99
N GLY A 588 21.61 -11.61 -7.43
CA GLY A 588 21.34 -11.72 -6.01
C GLY A 588 20.71 -10.49 -5.39
N LEU A 589 20.57 -10.51 -4.06
CA LEU A 589 19.95 -9.42 -3.33
C LEU A 589 20.97 -8.31 -3.07
N ARG A 590 20.52 -7.06 -3.01
CA ARG A 590 21.34 -5.91 -2.58
C ARG A 590 20.53 -5.03 -1.64
N VAL A 591 21.20 -4.16 -0.91
CA VAL A 591 20.56 -3.18 -0.02
C VAL A 591 21.08 -1.78 -0.29
N SER A 592 20.20 -0.80 -0.19
CA SER A 592 20.57 0.60 0.00
C SER A 592 20.05 1.06 1.35
N LEU A 593 20.88 1.79 2.08
CA LEU A 593 20.57 2.28 3.41
C LEU A 593 20.71 3.79 3.42
N SER A 594 19.80 4.45 4.13
CA SER A 594 19.91 5.86 4.48
C SER A 594 19.55 6.01 5.94
N ALA A 595 20.44 6.60 6.74
CA ALA A 595 20.21 6.79 8.17
C ALA A 595 20.51 8.24 8.57
N LYS A 596 19.50 8.92 9.10
CA LYS A 596 19.56 10.36 9.41
C LYS A 596 18.71 10.68 10.63
N SER A 597 19.15 11.66 11.42
CA SER A 597 18.33 12.25 12.48
C SER A 597 17.30 13.19 11.86
N TYR A 598 16.03 13.02 12.19
CA TYR A 598 14.97 13.92 11.81
C TYR A 598 14.73 14.96 12.90
N ILE A 599 14.95 16.23 12.56
CA ILE A 599 14.68 17.38 13.43
C ILE A 599 13.37 17.98 12.95
N ALA A 600 12.36 18.04 13.83
CA ALA A 600 11.09 18.68 13.50
C ALA A 600 11.31 20.16 13.22
N ASP A 601 10.80 20.65 12.10
CA ASP A 601 10.78 22.08 11.80
C ASP A 601 9.58 22.72 12.51
N PRO A 602 9.80 23.60 13.50
CA PRO A 602 8.72 24.25 14.24
C PRO A 602 7.93 25.27 13.41
N SER A 603 8.41 25.64 12.21
CA SER A 603 7.75 26.60 11.31
C SER A 603 6.73 25.97 10.35
N ILE A 604 6.71 24.63 10.24
CA ILE A 604 5.70 23.93 9.45
C ILE A 604 4.39 23.97 10.25
N ASP A 605 3.42 24.77 9.78
CA ASP A 605 2.05 24.77 10.30
C ASP A 605 1.43 23.38 10.08
N THR A 606 1.44 22.58 11.13
CA THR A 606 1.03 21.17 11.14
C THR A 606 -0.42 20.99 11.52
N HIS A 607 -1.23 22.07 11.56
CA HIS A 607 -2.63 21.98 11.95
C HIS A 607 -3.40 20.92 11.13
N HIS A 608 -2.99 20.62 9.88
CA HIS A 608 -3.66 19.64 9.02
C HIS A 608 -2.74 18.53 8.45
N ASN A 609 -1.42 18.61 8.63
CA ASN A 609 -0.46 17.59 8.19
C ASN A 609 0.17 16.88 9.40
N ARG A 610 -0.19 15.61 9.61
CA ARG A 610 0.37 14.77 10.69
C ARG A 610 1.91 14.77 10.61
N GLN A 611 2.59 15.12 11.70
CA GLN A 611 4.05 15.26 11.78
C GLN A 611 4.80 14.05 11.18
N GLY A 612 4.27 12.83 11.34
CA GLY A 612 4.90 11.64 10.77
C GLY A 612 4.81 11.51 9.25
N GLY A 613 3.92 12.25 8.57
CA GLY A 613 3.96 12.38 7.11
C GLY A 613 5.24 13.10 6.64
N ALA A 614 5.72 14.09 7.40
CA ALA A 614 6.99 14.75 7.12
C ALA A 614 8.19 13.83 7.38
N VAL A 615 8.12 13.00 8.42
CA VAL A 615 9.14 11.94 8.67
C VAL A 615 9.19 10.95 7.50
N MET A 616 8.03 10.51 7.01
CA MET A 616 7.97 9.60 5.86
C MET A 616 8.62 10.21 4.62
N ARG A 617 8.31 11.47 4.28
CA ARG A 617 8.94 12.19 3.15
C ARG A 617 10.46 12.28 3.30
N PHE A 618 10.92 12.73 4.47
CA PHE A 618 12.34 12.82 4.79
C PHE A 618 13.10 11.50 4.59
N ILE A 619 12.52 10.38 5.04
CA ILE A 619 13.13 9.06 4.83
C ILE A 619 13.15 8.69 3.34
N THR A 620 12.05 8.96 2.64
CA THR A 620 11.88 8.65 1.20
C THR A 620 12.94 9.35 0.37
N GLU A 621 13.09 10.67 0.55
CA GLU A 621 14.06 11.52 -0.15
C GLU A 621 15.48 10.96 0.02
N HIS A 622 15.90 10.81 1.29
CA HIS A 622 17.26 10.37 1.60
C HIS A 622 17.54 8.92 1.20
N LEU A 623 16.53 8.04 1.19
CA LEU A 623 16.69 6.68 0.68
C LEU A 623 16.82 6.66 -0.84
N SER A 624 16.05 7.50 -1.54
CA SER A 624 16.10 7.61 -3.00
C SER A 624 17.47 8.07 -3.49
N ASP A 625 18.06 9.06 -2.83
CA ASP A 625 19.40 9.57 -3.16
C ASP A 625 20.49 8.51 -2.95
N MET A 626 20.40 7.77 -1.83
CA MET A 626 21.30 6.66 -1.55
C MET A 626 21.13 5.50 -2.54
N ALA A 627 19.90 5.16 -2.92
CA ALA A 627 19.63 4.12 -3.91
C ALA A 627 20.20 4.50 -5.28
N SER A 628 20.05 5.76 -5.69
CA SER A 628 20.59 6.28 -6.95
C SER A 628 22.13 6.23 -6.95
N THR A 629 22.75 6.65 -5.86
CA THR A 629 24.22 6.61 -5.66
C THR A 629 24.75 5.17 -5.72
N ASN A 630 24.09 4.24 -5.03
CA ASN A 630 24.49 2.84 -5.00
C ASN A 630 24.33 2.15 -6.34
N LYS A 631 23.24 2.42 -7.08
CA LYS A 631 23.07 1.89 -8.43
C LYS A 631 24.20 2.32 -9.36
N ALA A 632 24.61 3.59 -9.29
CA ALA A 632 25.75 4.09 -10.06
C ALA A 632 27.06 3.40 -9.65
N ARG A 633 27.27 3.15 -8.34
CA ARG A 633 28.43 2.39 -7.84
C ARG A 633 28.43 0.94 -8.34
N TRP A 634 27.32 0.21 -8.21
CA TRP A 634 27.22 -1.18 -8.65
C TRP A 634 27.38 -1.34 -10.16
N ALA A 635 26.87 -0.38 -10.95
CA ALA A 635 27.09 -0.37 -12.40
C ALA A 635 28.59 -0.25 -12.75
N LYS A 636 29.35 0.57 -12.00
CA LYS A 636 30.81 0.67 -12.16
C LYS A 636 31.53 -0.60 -11.74
N GLU A 637 31.17 -1.18 -10.59
CA GLU A 637 31.73 -2.46 -10.12
C GLU A 637 31.51 -3.58 -11.14
N ALA A 638 30.29 -3.68 -11.70
CA ALA A 638 29.98 -4.67 -12.71
C ALA A 638 30.78 -4.46 -14.02
N ALA A 639 30.98 -3.21 -14.43
CA ALA A 639 31.81 -2.88 -15.61
C ALA A 639 33.30 -3.21 -15.40
N GLN A 640 33.79 -3.21 -14.15
CA GLN A 640 35.17 -3.59 -13.83
C GLN A 640 35.39 -5.11 -13.78
N VAL A 641 34.34 -5.88 -13.48
CA VAL A 641 34.38 -7.36 -13.47
C VAL A 641 34.18 -7.93 -14.89
N PHE A 642 33.47 -7.21 -15.76
CA PHE A 642 33.34 -7.51 -17.18
C PHE A 642 34.30 -6.65 -18.02
N ASP A 643 35.59 -6.97 -18.01
CA ASP A 643 36.51 -6.52 -19.07
C ASP A 643 36.24 -7.34 -20.34
N PRO A 644 35.80 -6.75 -21.47
CA PRO A 644 35.46 -7.50 -22.66
C PRO A 644 36.70 -7.92 -23.47
N HIS A 645 37.85 -8.26 -22.89
CA HIS A 645 38.92 -8.99 -23.61
C HIS A 645 39.81 -9.83 -22.68
N PRO A 646 40.01 -11.10 -23.03
CA PRO A 646 41.29 -11.45 -23.63
C PRO A 646 41.08 -11.93 -25.06
N GLN A 647 41.93 -11.46 -25.96
CA GLN A 647 42.07 -11.99 -27.30
C GLN A 647 42.15 -13.51 -27.24
N ILE A 648 41.20 -14.20 -27.86
CA ILE A 648 41.38 -15.58 -28.29
C ILE A 648 42.50 -15.52 -29.33
N PRO A 649 43.66 -16.17 -29.12
CA PRO A 649 44.64 -16.28 -30.18
C PRO A 649 44.03 -17.16 -31.25
N PHE A 650 43.73 -16.58 -32.41
CA PHE A 650 43.52 -17.36 -33.63
C PHE A 650 44.80 -18.16 -33.88
N ALA A 651 44.77 -19.45 -33.57
CA ALA A 651 45.72 -20.40 -34.10
C ALA A 651 45.41 -20.57 -35.60
N ARG A 652 46.30 -20.06 -36.45
CA ARG A 652 46.51 -20.58 -37.79
C ARG A 652 47.30 -21.88 -37.65
N GLY A 653 46.82 -22.94 -38.30
CA GLY A 653 47.44 -24.27 -38.37
C GLY A 653 46.43 -25.27 -38.87
#